data_AF-A0A944K8V0-F1
#
_entry.id   AF-A0A944K8V0-F1
#
_cell.length_a   1.000
_cell.length_b   1.000
_cell.length_c   1.000
_cell.angle_alpha   90.00
_cell.angle_beta   90.00
_cell.angle_gamma   90.00
#
_symmetry.space_group_name_H-M   'P 1'
#
loop_
_entity.id
_entity.type
_entity.pdbx_description
1 polymer ?
#
loop_
_entity_poly.entity_id
_entity_poly.type
_entity_poly.pdbx_seq_one_letter_code
_entity_poly.pdbx_strand_id
1 'polypeptide(L)'
;MTWLREVWADQDIAEAVEHSSPALAVQVRAVYMAENPPHRDVRRAALSVARYLLRAQHRATPFGLFAGVTAAAFGPQARAEWGKAHMAVGRAGAEWLAAVVERLESCPELLDRLPVVVNNTVTSRGDRLIVPFQPDASDDRVRAVEASLALTEPVRAVLAVTRTPIRCGALVEKLRAEFPEAGPEKVRCLLAELVRRRVLISSLHAPSTETDALGYLLDQLDAIDVDSLAPVAETARELHAVRMGLEECATRGGRDSTAARMRTLVPGLRRHPVALDLRLDAQLVLPEEVAREIERAAFILTRVSTRPYGTAAWNAYHQRFYERYGIGTMVPLVEAVADSGTGYPDGYPGSPAVPRRPRVSARDDSLLRLAQGAALDGCDEVVLTDEQIDLLDVGPDEPRLPPHLEVGVRVHAASLEDLQRGRFRLEVVSVSRGAGVSTGRFLGVLAPSERQTLAAQLADLPAADSNTVPAQLSFPPLLPESAHVTRAPQVLPTLISLQEHRAPKDTVLTPGCLAVGCDGRRIFLAAPERGRRVEAVGMNALNLHTHTPPLARFLAELSRAQCAQVTVFDWGVAAAMPFLPRLRYGRTVLAPARWRLEAAELPGRARSRGEWDTALAAWRAQRGLPRRVFLVEDDRRLFLDLDEAGHRTLLLRHLDRSHQAVLIEAPEPETYGWCGGRAHEIVVPLKASRSPSWPPLPVPTQARALSAAQLQTPAASSVLLAALYGDPRRQDALLSQHLPGLLERLGNPPWWFIRFRDPDQHLRVRIALPDRGTFAQTARTVSEWADDLRNVGLLADLRYPTSYREMGRWGSGAAWEAAEEVFRADSRSVLGQLAEPQRPAQRALVAAHTVAIVSAFLGSTEAAMRWLADHVSPTAPVSVPRPQFSEAVRLANPADDWAALREVQGGDAIVSGWAERDAALAAYRLHLPGPDTQGIAVDDVLTSLLHVHFVRHVAVNFPEEEVCLYLARAAALAWTARTTGRPA
;
A
#
# COMPACT_ATOMS: atom_id res chain seq x y z
N MET A 1 33.64 36.72 -5.50
CA MET A 1 34.86 35.88 -5.45
C MET A 1 35.34 35.69 -4.02
N THR A 2 35.57 36.75 -3.24
CA THR A 2 36.07 36.67 -1.85
C THR A 2 35.31 35.66 -0.98
N TRP A 3 33.99 35.81 -0.83
CA TRP A 3 33.15 34.86 -0.09
C TRP A 3 33.28 33.41 -0.56
N LEU A 4 33.34 33.18 -1.88
CA LEU A 4 33.49 31.83 -2.43
C LEU A 4 34.85 31.23 -2.07
N ARG A 5 35.91 32.04 -2.00
CA ARG A 5 37.24 31.57 -1.57
C ARG A 5 37.27 31.24 -0.08
N GLU A 6 36.62 32.05 0.75
CA GLU A 6 36.52 31.84 2.20
C GLU A 6 35.78 30.54 2.52
N VAL A 7 34.60 30.32 1.92
CA VAL A 7 33.83 29.09 2.13
C VAL A 7 34.56 27.87 1.58
N TRP A 8 35.25 28.00 0.44
CA TRP A 8 36.00 26.89 -0.15
C TRP A 8 37.34 26.61 0.55
N ALA A 9 37.79 27.48 1.45
CA ALA A 9 38.96 27.24 2.30
C ALA A 9 38.62 26.30 3.48
N ASP A 10 37.35 26.21 3.86
CA ASP A 10 36.86 25.19 4.77
C ASP A 10 36.91 23.82 4.08
N GLN A 11 37.85 22.98 4.52
CA GLN A 11 38.13 21.68 3.93
C GLN A 11 36.94 20.73 4.03
N ASP A 12 36.18 20.79 5.13
CA ASP A 12 35.04 19.88 5.36
C ASP A 12 33.91 20.19 4.39
N ILE A 13 33.63 21.48 4.17
CA ILE A 13 32.61 21.94 3.21
C ILE A 13 33.06 21.65 1.78
N ALA A 14 34.31 21.98 1.42
CA ALA A 14 34.83 21.71 0.09
C ALA A 14 34.78 20.21 -0.25
N GLU A 15 35.19 19.36 0.70
CA GLU A 15 35.16 17.91 0.54
C GLU A 15 33.73 17.37 0.39
N ALA A 16 32.81 17.80 1.25
CA ALA A 16 31.42 17.37 1.16
C ALA A 16 30.78 17.75 -0.19
N VAL A 17 31.10 18.94 -0.72
CA VAL A 17 30.65 19.37 -2.05
C VAL A 17 31.33 18.58 -3.17
N GLU A 18 32.63 18.33 -3.08
CA GLU A 18 33.39 17.50 -4.04
C GLU A 18 32.78 16.10 -4.18
N HIS A 19 32.40 15.50 -3.06
CA HIS A 19 31.75 14.20 -3.05
C HIS A 19 30.32 14.25 -3.61
N SER A 20 29.48 15.16 -3.11
CA SER A 20 28.06 15.21 -3.48
C SER A 20 27.78 15.82 -4.85
N SER A 21 28.69 16.65 -5.38
CA SER A 21 28.58 17.28 -6.71
C SER A 21 29.95 17.51 -7.34
N PRO A 22 30.57 16.47 -7.92
CA PRO A 22 31.86 16.57 -8.57
C PRO A 22 31.90 17.65 -9.67
N ALA A 23 30.81 17.78 -10.43
CA ALA A 23 30.68 18.81 -11.47
C ALA A 23 30.72 20.23 -10.92
N LEU A 24 30.08 20.49 -9.77
CA LEU A 24 30.13 21.80 -9.12
C LEU A 24 31.54 22.09 -8.62
N ALA A 25 32.23 21.11 -8.02
CA ALA A 25 33.60 21.31 -7.57
C ALA A 25 34.57 21.62 -8.72
N VAL A 26 34.44 20.93 -9.86
CA VAL A 26 35.20 21.27 -11.09
C VAL A 26 34.90 22.71 -11.53
N GLN A 27 33.63 23.11 -11.52
CA GLN A 27 33.24 24.48 -11.87
C GLN A 27 33.85 25.52 -10.91
N VAL A 28 33.85 25.27 -9.59
CA VAL A 28 34.44 26.17 -8.60
C VAL A 28 35.95 26.30 -8.82
N ARG A 29 36.65 25.17 -9.06
CA ARG A 29 38.08 25.19 -9.39
C ARG A 29 38.38 25.96 -10.68
N ALA A 30 37.59 25.76 -11.73
CA ALA A 30 37.74 26.49 -12.99
C ALA A 30 37.59 28.01 -12.80
N VAL A 31 36.62 28.43 -11.98
CA VAL A 31 36.43 29.85 -11.61
C VAL A 31 37.60 30.38 -10.78
N TYR A 32 38.24 29.55 -9.97
CA TYR A 32 39.40 29.93 -9.15
C TYR A 32 40.67 30.11 -9.98
N MET A 33 40.88 29.26 -10.99
CA MET A 33 42.08 29.24 -11.83
C MET A 33 42.04 30.26 -12.98
N ALA A 34 40.86 30.78 -13.33
CA ALA A 34 40.74 31.81 -14.35
C ALA A 34 41.24 33.17 -13.83
N GLU A 35 42.06 33.88 -14.61
CA GLU A 35 42.51 35.23 -14.28
C GLU A 35 41.34 36.24 -14.24
N ASN A 36 40.40 36.13 -15.18
CA ASN A 36 39.19 36.95 -15.28
C ASN A 36 37.94 36.08 -15.52
N PRO A 37 37.41 35.38 -14.49
CA PRO A 37 36.25 34.51 -14.65
C PRO A 37 34.99 35.32 -15.00
N PRO A 38 34.13 34.85 -15.93
CA PRO A 38 32.89 35.52 -16.24
C PRO A 38 32.01 35.70 -14.99
N HIS A 39 31.52 36.92 -14.76
CA HIS A 39 30.68 37.24 -13.58
C HIS A 39 29.48 36.29 -13.41
N ARG A 40 28.91 35.82 -14.53
CA ARG A 40 27.80 34.86 -14.54
C ARG A 40 28.20 33.52 -13.91
N ASP A 41 29.39 33.02 -14.21
CA ASP A 41 29.87 31.72 -13.72
C ASP A 41 30.26 31.80 -12.25
N VAL A 42 30.92 32.89 -11.84
CA VAL A 42 31.20 33.18 -10.43
C VAL A 42 29.90 33.18 -9.63
N ARG A 43 28.87 33.90 -10.11
CA ARG A 43 27.57 34.00 -9.42
C ARG A 43 26.86 32.64 -9.36
N ARG A 44 26.87 31.87 -10.44
CA ARG A 44 26.26 30.54 -10.48
C ARG A 44 26.93 29.59 -9.50
N ALA A 45 28.27 29.54 -9.50
CA ALA A 45 29.03 28.71 -8.57
C ALA A 45 28.78 29.13 -7.11
N ALA A 46 28.84 30.42 -6.80
CA ALA A 46 28.62 30.94 -5.45
C ALA A 46 27.20 30.60 -4.91
N LEU A 47 26.16 30.77 -5.73
CA LEU A 47 24.79 30.42 -5.31
C LEU A 47 24.61 28.91 -5.09
N SER A 48 25.27 28.07 -5.90
CA SER A 48 25.23 26.62 -5.70
C SER A 48 25.98 26.20 -4.43
N VAL A 49 27.16 26.75 -4.17
CA VAL A 49 27.92 26.52 -2.93
C VAL A 49 27.14 27.00 -1.71
N ALA A 50 26.47 28.16 -1.79
CA ALA A 50 25.62 28.67 -0.71
C ALA A 50 24.51 27.69 -0.34
N ARG A 51 23.86 27.03 -1.32
CA ARG A 51 22.85 26.00 -1.04
C ARG A 51 23.42 24.80 -0.29
N TYR A 52 24.64 24.36 -0.63
CA TYR A 52 25.31 23.26 0.07
C TYR A 52 25.75 23.65 1.48
N LEU A 53 26.25 24.88 1.68
CA LEU A 53 26.57 25.40 3.00
C LEU A 53 25.32 25.44 3.90
N LEU A 54 24.21 25.99 3.38
CA LEU A 54 22.94 26.04 4.09
C LEU A 54 22.38 24.64 4.38
N ARG A 55 22.61 23.68 3.49
CA ARG A 55 22.30 22.27 3.75
C ARG A 55 23.10 21.74 4.94
N ALA A 56 24.41 21.94 4.93
CA ALA A 56 25.32 21.48 5.99
C ALA A 56 24.91 22.00 7.37
N GLN A 57 24.44 23.25 7.43
CA GLN A 57 24.11 23.91 8.69
C GLN A 57 22.69 23.60 9.21
N HIS A 58 21.71 23.38 8.31
CA HIS A 58 20.29 23.38 8.70
C HIS A 58 19.50 22.14 8.31
N ARG A 59 20.06 21.17 7.58
CA ARG A 59 19.32 19.99 7.11
C ARG A 59 19.88 18.70 7.69
N ALA A 60 19.09 18.06 8.54
CA ALA A 60 19.44 16.79 9.19
C ALA A 60 19.32 15.54 8.29
N THR A 61 18.74 15.65 7.09
CA THR A 61 18.55 14.50 6.18
C THR A 61 19.91 13.89 5.76
N PRO A 62 20.20 12.62 6.10
CA PRO A 62 21.49 11.98 5.82
C PRO A 62 21.88 12.06 4.34
N PHE A 63 23.10 12.54 4.06
CA PHE A 63 23.59 12.67 2.69
C PHE A 63 25.11 12.88 2.66
N GLY A 64 25.85 11.84 2.28
CA GLY A 64 27.30 11.88 2.18
C GLY A 64 27.93 12.33 3.49
N LEU A 65 28.69 13.42 3.45
CA LEU A 65 29.40 13.98 4.61
C LEU A 65 28.65 15.15 5.29
N PHE A 66 27.49 15.56 4.76
CA PHE A 66 26.76 16.71 5.32
C PHE A 66 25.97 16.38 6.59
N ALA A 67 25.43 15.17 6.67
CA ALA A 67 24.60 14.70 7.77
C ALA A 67 24.70 13.18 7.87
N GLY A 68 24.61 12.66 9.09
CA GLY A 68 24.73 11.25 9.40
C GLY A 68 23.61 10.72 10.29
N VAL A 69 23.78 9.49 10.76
CA VAL A 69 22.82 8.77 11.61
C VAL A 69 23.50 8.23 12.86
N THR A 70 22.76 8.18 13.96
CA THR A 70 23.09 7.44 15.18
C THR A 70 21.79 6.93 15.81
N ALA A 71 21.88 5.97 16.72
CA ALA A 71 20.72 5.54 17.50
C ALA A 71 20.45 6.54 18.64
N ALA A 72 19.17 6.67 19.00
CA ALA A 72 18.73 7.40 20.18
C ALA A 72 17.82 6.49 21.02
N ALA A 73 17.84 6.65 22.34
CA ALA A 73 17.01 5.89 23.26
C ALA A 73 16.00 6.79 23.98
N PHE A 74 14.90 6.21 24.46
CA PHE A 74 14.04 6.84 25.45
C PHE A 74 14.44 6.35 26.85
N GLY A 75 14.49 7.25 27.81
CA GLY A 75 14.89 6.93 29.19
C GLY A 75 14.52 8.03 30.20
N PRO A 76 14.81 7.81 31.48
CA PRO A 76 14.40 8.74 32.55
C PRO A 76 15.19 10.05 32.59
N GLN A 77 16.39 10.09 32.00
CA GLN A 77 17.28 11.25 32.00
C GLN A 77 17.68 11.64 30.58
N ALA A 78 17.38 12.87 30.18
CA ALA A 78 17.78 13.45 28.91
C ALA A 78 19.31 13.56 28.82
N ARG A 79 19.89 13.14 27.69
CA ARG A 79 21.32 13.22 27.40
C ARG A 79 21.54 13.59 25.94
N ALA A 80 22.53 14.43 25.68
CA ALA A 80 22.99 14.75 24.33
C ALA A 80 24.51 14.98 24.34
N GLU A 81 25.27 13.92 24.16
CA GLU A 81 26.73 13.95 24.11
C GLU A 81 27.20 13.80 22.66
N TRP A 82 28.10 14.68 22.22
CA TRP A 82 28.63 14.70 20.87
C TRP A 82 30.15 14.53 20.90
N GLY A 83 30.64 13.47 20.27
CA GLY A 83 32.05 13.26 20.04
C GLY A 83 32.53 13.82 18.70
N LYS A 84 33.75 13.46 18.32
CA LYS A 84 34.40 13.89 17.06
C LYS A 84 34.74 12.72 16.15
N ALA A 85 34.57 11.47 16.60
CA ALA A 85 34.96 10.27 15.87
C ALA A 85 33.85 9.81 14.90
N HIS A 86 33.27 10.74 14.13
CA HIS A 86 32.30 10.41 13.09
C HIS A 86 32.96 9.52 12.03
N MET A 87 32.24 8.51 11.56
CA MET A 87 32.80 7.49 10.66
C MET A 87 32.05 7.45 9.35
N ALA A 88 32.73 7.79 8.26
CA ALA A 88 32.20 7.63 6.92
C ALA A 88 32.27 6.16 6.50
N VAL A 89 31.13 5.57 6.15
CA VAL A 89 31.02 4.18 5.69
C VAL A 89 30.97 4.18 4.17
N GLY A 90 32.04 3.71 3.53
CA GLY A 90 32.19 3.61 2.09
C GLY A 90 31.48 2.40 1.49
N ARG A 91 30.75 2.61 0.39
CA ARG A 91 30.14 1.56 -0.43
C ARG A 91 30.37 1.83 -1.91
N ALA A 92 30.41 0.77 -2.72
CA ALA A 92 30.48 0.90 -4.17
C ALA A 92 29.19 1.55 -4.72
N GLY A 93 29.34 2.61 -5.50
CA GLY A 93 28.26 3.37 -6.11
C GLY A 93 27.37 2.51 -7.00
N ALA A 94 26.05 2.71 -6.93
CA ALA A 94 25.08 1.84 -7.62
C ALA A 94 25.17 1.95 -9.15
N GLU A 95 25.41 3.16 -9.69
CA GLU A 95 25.69 3.38 -11.12
C GLU A 95 26.93 2.62 -11.57
N TRP A 96 28.01 2.73 -10.78
CA TRP A 96 29.27 2.04 -11.06
C TRP A 96 29.14 0.52 -10.98
N LEU A 97 28.50 0.00 -9.94
CA LEU A 97 28.34 -1.44 -9.74
C LEU A 97 27.47 -2.06 -10.83
N ALA A 98 26.40 -1.37 -11.25
CA ALA A 98 25.57 -1.83 -12.36
C ALA A 98 26.38 -1.95 -13.66
N ALA A 99 27.22 -0.96 -13.97
CA ALA A 99 28.08 -0.98 -15.15
C ALA A 99 29.15 -2.09 -15.09
N VAL A 100 29.72 -2.35 -13.90
CA VAL A 100 30.63 -3.48 -13.69
C VAL A 100 29.93 -4.81 -13.96
N VAL A 101 28.74 -5.02 -13.40
CA VAL A 101 27.97 -6.26 -13.62
C VAL A 101 27.63 -6.44 -15.10
N GLU A 102 27.15 -5.39 -15.77
CA GLU A 102 26.85 -5.44 -17.21
C GLU A 102 28.09 -5.82 -18.05
N ARG A 103 29.25 -5.25 -17.73
CA ARG A 103 30.52 -5.61 -18.39
C ARG A 103 30.91 -7.06 -18.13
N LEU A 104 30.76 -7.56 -16.91
CA LEU A 104 31.04 -8.96 -16.57
C LEU A 104 30.09 -9.92 -17.28
N GLU A 105 28.78 -9.63 -17.29
CA GLU A 105 27.76 -10.44 -17.98
C GLU A 105 27.96 -10.47 -19.51
N SER A 106 28.66 -9.49 -20.08
CA SER A 106 28.99 -9.45 -21.51
C SER A 106 30.10 -10.42 -21.93
N CYS A 107 30.84 -11.00 -20.98
CA CYS A 107 31.89 -12.00 -21.25
C CYS A 107 31.27 -13.41 -21.33
N PRO A 108 31.22 -14.07 -22.50
CA PRO A 108 30.59 -15.38 -22.65
C PRO A 108 31.24 -16.47 -21.80
N GLU A 109 32.57 -16.45 -21.67
CA GLU A 109 33.33 -17.45 -20.89
C GLU A 109 33.02 -17.36 -19.40
N LEU A 110 32.81 -16.15 -18.90
CA LEU A 110 32.37 -15.92 -17.53
C LEU A 110 30.92 -16.34 -17.36
N LEU A 111 30.05 -15.92 -18.28
CA LEU A 111 28.62 -16.23 -18.23
C LEU A 111 28.36 -17.74 -18.20
N ASP A 112 29.11 -18.53 -18.99
CA ASP A 112 29.03 -19.99 -19.01
C ASP A 112 29.27 -20.63 -17.61
N ARG A 113 30.03 -19.97 -16.72
CA ARG A 113 30.28 -20.47 -15.36
C ARG A 113 29.27 -19.97 -14.33
N LEU A 114 28.57 -18.87 -14.61
CA LEU A 114 27.66 -18.24 -13.65
C LEU A 114 26.35 -19.03 -13.49
N PRO A 115 25.89 -19.22 -12.25
CA PRO A 115 24.50 -19.58 -11.99
C PRO A 115 23.54 -18.48 -12.49
N VAL A 116 22.46 -18.90 -13.14
CA VAL A 116 21.34 -18.06 -13.58
C VAL A 116 20.02 -18.65 -13.08
N VAL A 117 19.05 -17.77 -12.80
CA VAL A 117 17.68 -18.14 -12.44
C VAL A 117 16.69 -17.31 -13.25
N VAL A 118 15.51 -17.85 -13.51
CA VAL A 118 14.41 -17.09 -14.11
C VAL A 118 13.99 -15.95 -13.18
N ASN A 119 13.74 -14.78 -13.77
CA ASN A 119 13.09 -13.68 -13.07
C ASN A 119 11.68 -14.13 -12.65
N ASN A 120 11.47 -14.25 -11.34
CA ASN A 120 10.24 -14.79 -10.76
C ASN A 120 8.99 -13.88 -10.91
N THR A 121 9.11 -12.74 -11.59
CA THR A 121 7.99 -11.86 -11.94
C THR A 121 7.61 -11.91 -13.42
N VAL A 122 8.27 -12.73 -14.25
CA VAL A 122 7.87 -12.86 -15.66
C VAL A 122 6.51 -13.54 -15.78
N THR A 123 5.71 -13.10 -16.75
CA THR A 123 4.38 -13.64 -17.02
C THR A 123 4.22 -13.94 -18.50
N SER A 124 3.23 -14.75 -18.86
CA SER A 124 2.92 -15.08 -20.25
C SER A 124 1.62 -14.38 -20.68
N ARG A 125 1.64 -13.73 -21.84
CA ARG A 125 0.47 -13.13 -22.49
C ARG A 125 0.34 -13.69 -23.90
N GLY A 126 -0.51 -14.70 -24.09
CA GLY A 126 -0.60 -15.45 -25.35
C GLY A 126 0.71 -16.17 -25.68
N ASP A 127 1.28 -15.91 -26.85
CA ASP A 127 2.56 -16.43 -27.33
C ASP A 127 3.76 -15.53 -26.93
N ARG A 128 3.57 -14.61 -25.99
CA ARG A 128 4.58 -13.65 -25.55
C ARG A 128 4.98 -13.87 -24.10
N LEU A 129 6.28 -13.78 -23.83
CA LEU A 129 6.84 -13.65 -22.49
C LEU A 129 6.97 -12.17 -22.16
N ILE A 130 6.45 -11.77 -21.00
CA ILE A 130 6.46 -10.40 -20.52
C ILE A 130 7.43 -10.30 -19.34
N VAL A 131 8.44 -9.45 -19.49
CA VAL A 131 9.24 -8.95 -18.38
C VAL A 131 8.57 -7.64 -17.94
N PRO A 132 7.91 -7.61 -16.78
CA PRO A 132 6.88 -6.62 -16.51
C PRO A 132 7.45 -5.19 -16.39
N PHE A 133 8.70 -5.04 -15.95
CA PHE A 133 9.26 -3.71 -15.66
C PHE A 133 10.71 -3.60 -16.12
N GLN A 134 10.95 -2.78 -17.13
CA GLN A 134 12.25 -2.25 -17.51
C GLN A 134 12.24 -0.72 -17.41
N PRO A 135 13.37 -0.09 -17.08
CA PRO A 135 13.47 1.36 -17.11
C PRO A 135 13.42 1.86 -18.56
N ASP A 136 12.49 2.78 -18.84
CA ASP A 136 12.57 3.63 -20.02
C ASP A 136 12.96 5.05 -19.60
N ALA A 137 14.02 5.56 -20.21
CA ALA A 137 14.57 6.88 -19.97
C ALA A 137 14.12 7.91 -21.03
N SER A 138 13.15 7.57 -21.89
CA SER A 138 12.55 8.55 -22.80
C SER A 138 11.80 9.65 -22.01
N ASP A 139 12.04 10.92 -22.36
CA ASP A 139 11.19 12.07 -21.99
C ASP A 139 11.26 12.64 -20.54
N ASP A 140 12.47 12.78 -19.95
CA ASP A 140 12.75 13.41 -18.63
C ASP A 140 11.99 12.81 -17.42
N ARG A 141 11.17 11.78 -17.64
CA ARG A 141 10.41 11.04 -16.63
C ARG A 141 10.68 9.55 -16.80
N VAL A 142 11.22 8.94 -15.76
CA VAL A 142 11.43 7.50 -15.69
C VAL A 142 10.07 6.80 -15.69
N ARG A 143 9.85 5.92 -16.66
CA ARG A 143 8.65 5.07 -16.72
C ARG A 143 9.05 3.61 -16.64
N ALA A 144 8.21 2.81 -15.98
CA ALA A 144 8.28 1.36 -16.09
C ALA A 144 7.60 0.95 -17.40
N VAL A 145 8.33 0.27 -18.28
CA VAL A 145 7.79 -0.33 -19.51
C VAL A 145 7.87 -1.84 -19.44
N GLU A 146 6.93 -2.52 -20.10
CA GLU A 146 6.99 -3.96 -20.27
C GLU A 146 7.92 -4.29 -21.45
N ALA A 147 8.84 -5.24 -21.25
CA ALA A 147 9.54 -5.86 -22.37
C ALA A 147 8.82 -7.14 -22.77
N SER A 148 8.53 -7.26 -24.06
CA SER A 148 7.80 -8.39 -24.63
C SER A 148 8.69 -9.17 -25.59
N LEU A 149 8.82 -10.48 -25.37
CA LEU A 149 9.57 -11.42 -26.19
C LEU A 149 8.66 -12.53 -26.71
N ALA A 150 9.00 -13.14 -27.84
CA ALA A 150 8.27 -14.33 -28.31
C ALA A 150 8.58 -15.52 -27.37
N LEU A 151 7.53 -16.23 -26.93
CA LEU A 151 7.63 -17.42 -26.09
C LEU A 151 7.77 -18.68 -26.97
N THR A 152 8.93 -18.79 -27.63
CA THR A 152 9.31 -19.93 -28.46
C THR A 152 9.61 -21.18 -27.63
N GLU A 153 9.64 -22.37 -28.24
CA GLU A 153 9.97 -23.62 -27.54
C GLU A 153 11.33 -23.58 -26.82
N PRO A 154 12.44 -23.07 -27.40
CA PRO A 154 13.69 -22.93 -26.67
C PRO A 154 13.57 -22.03 -25.43
N VAL A 155 12.78 -20.95 -25.49
CA VAL A 155 12.55 -20.09 -24.33
C VAL A 155 11.72 -20.82 -23.27
N ARG A 156 10.70 -21.60 -23.64
CA ARG A 156 9.93 -22.43 -22.69
C ARG A 156 10.82 -23.45 -21.97
N ALA A 157 11.71 -24.12 -22.71
CA ALA A 157 12.69 -25.06 -22.15
C ALA A 157 13.61 -24.36 -21.13
N VAL A 158 14.10 -23.15 -21.44
CA VAL A 158 14.88 -22.33 -20.49
C VAL A 158 14.09 -22.06 -19.21
N LEU A 159 12.85 -21.55 -19.33
CA LEU A 159 12.03 -21.19 -18.15
C LEU A 159 11.71 -22.39 -17.25
N ALA A 160 11.54 -23.58 -17.84
CA ALA A 160 11.26 -24.80 -17.09
C ALA A 160 12.44 -25.24 -16.21
N VAL A 161 13.67 -25.12 -16.73
CA VAL A 161 14.89 -25.60 -16.04
C VAL A 161 15.47 -24.54 -15.09
N THR A 162 15.21 -23.26 -15.34
CA THR A 162 15.81 -22.13 -14.59
C THR A 162 14.96 -21.65 -13.39
N ARG A 163 13.95 -22.43 -12.96
CA ARG A 163 13.18 -22.14 -11.73
C ARG A 163 14.05 -22.16 -10.47
N THR A 164 15.15 -22.89 -10.52
CA THR A 164 16.21 -22.94 -9.51
C THR A 164 17.52 -22.54 -10.14
N PRO A 165 18.48 -21.95 -9.38
CA PRO A 165 19.77 -21.57 -9.93
C PRO A 165 20.47 -22.73 -10.65
N ILE A 166 20.89 -22.50 -11.89
CA ILE A 166 21.64 -23.46 -12.74
C ILE A 166 22.80 -22.74 -13.42
N ARG A 167 23.96 -23.39 -13.54
CA ARG A 167 25.10 -22.84 -14.31
C ARG A 167 24.72 -22.66 -15.78
N CYS A 168 25.02 -21.50 -16.36
CA CYS A 168 24.65 -21.17 -17.74
C CYS A 168 25.21 -22.18 -18.75
N GLY A 169 26.46 -22.64 -18.58
CA GLY A 169 27.06 -23.65 -19.47
C GLY A 169 26.32 -24.99 -19.41
N ALA A 170 25.80 -25.39 -18.26
CA ALA A 170 24.94 -26.58 -18.15
C ALA A 170 23.58 -26.37 -18.84
N LEU A 171 23.07 -25.13 -18.84
CA LEU A 171 21.87 -24.76 -19.59
C LEU A 171 22.12 -24.78 -21.10
N VAL A 172 23.29 -24.34 -21.57
CA VAL A 172 23.73 -24.46 -22.98
C VAL A 172 23.71 -25.93 -23.40
N GLU A 173 24.34 -26.82 -22.65
CA GLU A 173 24.38 -28.25 -22.99
C GLU A 173 22.99 -28.90 -23.01
N LYS A 174 22.11 -28.54 -22.07
CA LYS A 174 20.71 -29.02 -22.06
C LYS A 174 19.95 -28.57 -23.31
N LEU A 175 20.05 -27.30 -23.68
CA LEU A 175 19.38 -26.79 -24.88
C LEU A 175 19.95 -27.39 -26.16
N ARG A 176 21.26 -27.66 -26.21
CA ARG A 176 21.88 -28.35 -27.35
C ARG A 176 21.39 -29.78 -27.50
N ALA A 177 21.17 -30.48 -26.39
CA ALA A 177 20.61 -31.83 -26.42
C ALA A 177 19.16 -31.86 -26.92
N GLU A 178 18.36 -30.87 -26.55
CA GLU A 178 16.94 -30.76 -26.93
C GLU A 178 16.74 -30.19 -28.35
N PHE A 179 17.61 -29.26 -28.78
CA PHE A 179 17.55 -28.57 -30.07
C PHE A 179 18.87 -28.72 -30.85
N PRO A 180 19.21 -29.93 -31.33
CA PRO A 180 20.51 -30.22 -31.95
C PRO A 180 20.78 -29.47 -33.26
N GLU A 181 19.72 -29.03 -33.95
CA GLU A 181 19.83 -28.21 -35.18
C GLU A 181 20.29 -26.76 -34.88
N ALA A 182 20.19 -26.31 -33.63
CA ALA A 182 20.68 -25.01 -33.21
C ALA A 182 22.18 -25.09 -32.90
N GLY A 183 23.01 -24.40 -33.69
CA GLY A 183 24.44 -24.29 -33.41
C GLY A 183 24.76 -23.66 -32.05
N PRO A 184 25.91 -23.97 -31.43
CA PRO A 184 26.25 -23.57 -30.06
C PRO A 184 26.22 -22.06 -29.85
N GLU A 185 26.68 -21.29 -30.84
CA GLU A 185 26.69 -19.83 -30.78
C GLU A 185 25.28 -19.22 -30.75
N LYS A 186 24.31 -19.84 -31.44
CA LYS A 186 22.91 -19.37 -31.39
C LYS A 186 22.30 -19.56 -30.00
N VAL A 187 22.61 -20.68 -29.34
CA VAL A 187 22.15 -20.96 -27.97
C VAL A 187 22.77 -19.96 -26.99
N ARG A 188 24.08 -19.71 -27.08
CA ARG A 188 24.76 -18.70 -26.25
C ARG A 188 24.20 -17.30 -26.47
N CYS A 189 24.01 -16.89 -27.71
CA CYS A 189 23.39 -15.59 -28.03
C CYS A 189 21.97 -15.47 -27.47
N LEU A 190 21.17 -16.53 -27.53
CA LEU A 190 19.84 -16.55 -26.92
C LEU A 190 19.93 -16.34 -25.40
N LEU A 191 20.77 -17.11 -24.70
CA LEU A 191 20.90 -17.00 -23.24
C LEU A 191 21.45 -15.63 -22.82
N ALA A 192 22.44 -15.10 -23.53
CA ALA A 192 22.95 -13.75 -23.31
C ALA A 192 21.86 -12.68 -23.50
N GLU A 193 21.02 -12.81 -24.53
CA GLU A 193 19.86 -11.93 -24.73
C GLU A 193 18.84 -12.05 -23.60
N LEU A 194 18.56 -13.26 -23.11
CA LEU A 194 17.64 -13.46 -21.98
C LEU A 194 18.16 -12.84 -20.68
N VAL A 195 19.47 -12.89 -20.43
CA VAL A 195 20.12 -12.20 -19.29
C VAL A 195 20.03 -10.69 -19.47
N ARG A 196 20.42 -10.18 -20.64
CA ARG A 196 20.37 -8.75 -20.99
C ARG A 196 18.96 -8.17 -20.85
N ARG A 197 17.94 -8.95 -21.21
CA ARG A 197 16.51 -8.57 -21.10
C ARG A 197 15.90 -8.86 -19.73
N ARG A 198 16.69 -9.29 -18.72
CA ARG A 198 16.24 -9.59 -17.36
C ARG A 198 15.15 -10.68 -17.30
N VAL A 199 15.11 -11.57 -18.30
CA VAL A 199 14.35 -12.82 -18.23
C VAL A 199 15.09 -13.80 -17.34
N LEU A 200 16.42 -13.86 -17.49
CA LEU A 200 17.33 -14.54 -16.57
C LEU A 200 18.07 -13.51 -15.73
N ILE A 201 18.34 -13.86 -14.49
CA ILE A 201 19.11 -13.06 -13.54
C ILE A 201 20.32 -13.90 -13.16
N SER A 202 21.52 -13.35 -13.40
CA SER A 202 22.76 -14.01 -12.98
C SER A 202 23.00 -13.84 -11.48
N SER A 203 23.83 -14.74 -10.94
CA SER A 203 24.30 -14.68 -9.56
C SER A 203 25.05 -13.40 -9.19
N LEU A 204 25.58 -12.62 -10.15
CA LEU A 204 26.30 -11.36 -9.89
C LEU A 204 25.42 -10.27 -9.29
N HIS A 205 24.10 -10.39 -9.43
CA HIS A 205 23.15 -9.43 -8.89
C HIS A 205 22.90 -9.67 -7.40
N ALA A 206 23.64 -8.92 -6.56
CA ALA A 206 23.43 -8.91 -5.11
C ALA A 206 21.98 -8.55 -4.75
N PRO A 207 21.25 -9.44 -4.04
CA PRO A 207 19.91 -9.13 -3.55
C PRO A 207 19.87 -7.87 -2.69
N SER A 208 18.71 -7.21 -2.59
CA SER A 208 18.58 -5.97 -1.80
C SER A 208 18.76 -6.17 -0.30
N THR A 209 18.73 -7.42 0.20
CA THR A 209 19.13 -7.72 1.58
C THR A 209 20.63 -7.62 1.82
N GLU A 210 21.44 -7.70 0.76
CA GLU A 210 22.89 -7.61 0.82
C GLU A 210 23.32 -6.15 0.82
N THR A 211 23.80 -5.67 1.96
CA THR A 211 24.24 -4.27 2.12
C THR A 211 25.65 -4.03 1.57
N ASP A 212 26.51 -5.05 1.55
CA ASP A 212 27.79 -5.05 0.84
C ASP A 212 27.67 -5.79 -0.49
N ALA A 213 27.22 -5.04 -1.50
CA ALA A 213 26.94 -5.58 -2.82
C ALA A 213 28.20 -5.93 -3.63
N LEU A 214 29.30 -5.20 -3.41
CA LEU A 214 30.57 -5.48 -4.07
C LEU A 214 31.21 -6.72 -3.45
N GLY A 215 31.17 -6.85 -2.11
CA GLY A 215 31.62 -8.05 -1.43
C GLY A 215 30.87 -9.28 -1.91
N TYR A 216 29.53 -9.23 -1.96
CA TYR A 216 28.73 -10.32 -2.52
C TYR A 216 29.13 -10.68 -3.97
N LEU A 217 29.33 -9.68 -4.84
CA LEU A 217 29.74 -9.91 -6.22
C LEU A 217 31.09 -10.64 -6.28
N LEU A 218 32.07 -10.19 -5.50
CA LEU A 218 33.39 -10.81 -5.43
C LEU A 218 33.30 -12.24 -4.92
N ASP A 219 32.52 -12.50 -3.88
CA ASP A 219 32.32 -13.86 -3.35
C ASP A 219 31.73 -14.79 -4.44
N GLN A 220 30.88 -14.29 -5.34
CA GLN A 220 30.38 -15.07 -6.49
C GLN A 220 31.46 -15.31 -7.56
N LEU A 221 32.32 -14.34 -7.83
CA LEU A 221 33.43 -14.48 -8.78
C LEU A 221 34.49 -15.45 -8.28
N ASP A 222 34.84 -15.38 -6.99
CA ASP A 222 35.81 -16.26 -6.36
C ASP A 222 35.31 -17.71 -6.33
N ALA A 223 34.00 -17.92 -6.10
CA ALA A 223 33.37 -19.23 -6.11
C ALA A 223 33.44 -19.96 -7.47
N ILE A 224 33.71 -19.26 -8.57
CA ILE A 224 33.85 -19.84 -9.92
C ILE A 224 35.30 -19.76 -10.46
N ASP A 225 36.25 -19.45 -9.58
CA ASP A 225 37.68 -19.32 -9.90
C ASP A 225 37.91 -18.34 -11.07
N VAL A 226 37.45 -17.10 -10.90
CA VAL A 226 37.54 -16.04 -11.93
C VAL A 226 38.98 -15.77 -12.38
N ASP A 227 39.98 -16.03 -11.53
CA ASP A 227 41.40 -15.83 -11.86
C ASP A 227 41.88 -16.77 -12.97
N SER A 228 41.24 -17.93 -13.13
CA SER A 228 41.49 -18.84 -14.26
C SER A 228 40.93 -18.33 -15.60
N LEU A 229 40.12 -17.26 -15.61
CA LEU A 229 39.53 -16.68 -16.81
C LEU A 229 40.30 -15.43 -17.25
N ALA A 230 41.22 -15.60 -18.19
CA ALA A 230 42.05 -14.53 -18.74
C ALA A 230 41.29 -13.24 -19.14
N PRO A 231 40.08 -13.29 -19.74
CA PRO A 231 39.36 -12.07 -20.14
C PRO A 231 38.91 -11.16 -18.98
N VAL A 232 38.74 -11.71 -17.77
CA VAL A 232 38.14 -11.00 -16.62
C VAL A 232 39.03 -10.99 -15.38
N ALA A 233 40.10 -11.79 -15.33
CA ALA A 233 41.00 -11.90 -14.17
C ALA A 233 41.60 -10.54 -13.72
N GLU A 234 42.01 -9.69 -14.66
CA GLU A 234 42.48 -8.34 -14.31
C GLU A 234 41.38 -7.47 -13.71
N THR A 235 40.16 -7.55 -14.27
CA THR A 235 39.01 -6.82 -13.73
C THR A 235 38.70 -7.30 -12.32
N ALA A 236 38.70 -8.61 -12.06
CA ALA A 236 38.46 -9.18 -10.74
C ALA A 236 39.50 -8.73 -9.69
N ARG A 237 40.80 -8.75 -10.05
CA ARG A 237 41.87 -8.22 -9.18
C ARG A 237 41.68 -6.74 -8.83
N GLU A 238 41.29 -5.93 -9.81
CA GLU A 238 41.00 -4.51 -9.56
C GLU A 238 39.74 -4.32 -8.70
N LEU A 239 38.70 -5.15 -8.84
CA LEU A 239 37.53 -5.12 -7.98
C LEU A 239 37.86 -5.48 -6.52
N HIS A 240 38.73 -6.46 -6.29
CA HIS A 240 39.26 -6.79 -4.96
C HIS A 240 40.03 -5.60 -4.36
N ALA A 241 40.87 -4.94 -5.15
CA ALA A 241 41.58 -3.73 -4.71
C ALA A 241 40.61 -2.58 -4.37
N VAL A 242 39.51 -2.43 -5.13
CA VAL A 242 38.45 -1.45 -4.81
C VAL A 242 37.75 -1.82 -3.50
N ARG A 243 37.42 -3.09 -3.25
CA ARG A 243 36.80 -3.53 -1.97
C ARG A 243 37.67 -3.14 -0.78
N MET A 244 38.98 -3.43 -0.84
CA MET A 244 39.91 -3.02 0.22
C MET A 244 39.97 -1.50 0.38
N GLY A 245 40.03 -0.75 -0.72
CA GLY A 245 40.02 0.71 -0.67
C GLY A 245 38.73 1.34 -0.13
N LEU A 246 37.60 0.65 -0.18
CA LEU A 246 36.35 1.11 0.43
C LEU A 246 36.39 1.08 1.97
N GLU A 247 37.20 0.20 2.56
CA GLU A 247 37.39 0.15 4.01
C GLU A 247 38.18 1.37 4.53
N GLU A 248 39.05 1.93 3.68
CA GLU A 248 39.86 3.12 3.98
C GLU A 248 39.12 4.45 3.72
N CYS A 249 37.86 4.38 3.25
CA CYS A 249 37.04 5.55 2.93
C CYS A 249 36.63 6.39 4.15
N ALA A 250 37.05 6.02 5.36
CA ALA A 250 37.00 6.90 6.53
C ALA A 250 37.86 8.16 6.34
N THR A 251 38.97 8.06 5.59
CA THR A 251 39.87 9.18 5.29
C THR A 251 39.64 9.74 3.88
N ARG A 252 39.94 11.03 3.67
CA ARG A 252 39.85 11.65 2.35
C ARG A 252 40.77 10.99 1.32
N GLY A 253 42.02 10.73 1.70
CA GLY A 253 43.01 10.07 0.82
C GLY A 253 42.53 8.69 0.34
N GLY A 254 41.96 7.89 1.24
CA GLY A 254 41.35 6.60 0.88
C GLY A 254 40.17 6.77 -0.08
N ARG A 255 39.27 7.74 0.18
CA ARG A 255 38.13 8.04 -0.71
C ARG A 255 38.58 8.42 -2.12
N ASP A 256 39.55 9.33 -2.25
CA ASP A 256 40.03 9.83 -3.54
C ASP A 256 40.77 8.76 -4.34
N SER A 257 41.64 7.98 -3.68
CA SER A 257 42.36 6.86 -4.29
C SER A 257 41.40 5.81 -4.83
N THR A 258 40.43 5.39 -4.02
CA THR A 258 39.41 4.42 -4.41
C THR A 258 38.53 4.94 -5.54
N ALA A 259 38.08 6.21 -5.46
CA ALA A 259 37.29 6.82 -6.51
C ALA A 259 38.05 6.93 -7.84
N ALA A 260 39.36 7.21 -7.82
CA ALA A 260 40.18 7.24 -9.01
C ALA A 260 40.26 5.85 -9.67
N ARG A 261 40.54 4.80 -8.88
CA ARG A 261 40.56 3.41 -9.36
C ARG A 261 39.22 2.99 -9.98
N MET A 262 38.12 3.33 -9.32
CA MET A 262 36.77 3.04 -9.82
C MET A 262 36.48 3.74 -11.15
N ARG A 263 36.90 5.00 -11.33
CA ARG A 263 36.76 5.74 -12.60
C ARG A 263 37.64 5.20 -13.72
N THR A 264 38.80 4.63 -13.39
CA THR A 264 39.63 3.92 -14.38
C THR A 264 38.92 2.67 -14.91
N LEU A 265 38.27 1.91 -14.03
CA LEU A 265 37.50 0.73 -14.42
C LEU A 265 36.23 1.08 -15.21
N VAL A 266 35.52 2.12 -14.80
CA VAL A 266 34.28 2.60 -15.43
C VAL A 266 34.38 4.13 -15.64
N PRO A 267 34.82 4.58 -16.82
CA PRO A 267 34.91 6.00 -17.13
C PRO A 267 33.54 6.62 -17.38
N GLY A 268 33.44 7.95 -17.29
CA GLY A 268 32.25 8.70 -17.72
C GLY A 268 31.05 8.67 -16.77
N LEU A 269 31.21 8.19 -15.53
CA LEU A 269 30.16 8.21 -14.51
C LEU A 269 29.63 9.62 -14.26
N ARG A 270 28.31 9.74 -14.12
CA ARG A 270 27.67 11.02 -13.80
C ARG A 270 27.79 11.35 -12.32
N ARG A 271 27.68 10.32 -11.46
CA ARG A 271 27.75 10.45 -10.01
C ARG A 271 29.12 10.07 -9.46
N HIS A 272 29.33 10.37 -8.19
CA HIS A 272 30.52 9.91 -7.48
C HIS A 272 30.51 8.36 -7.40
N PRO A 273 31.63 7.68 -7.72
CA PRO A 273 31.69 6.22 -7.76
C PRO A 273 31.61 5.58 -6.38
N VAL A 274 32.01 6.28 -5.32
CA VAL A 274 31.82 5.84 -3.94
C VAL A 274 30.54 6.47 -3.40
N ALA A 275 29.69 5.69 -2.74
CA ALA A 275 28.58 6.18 -1.94
C ALA A 275 28.96 6.19 -0.46
N LEU A 276 28.56 7.24 0.25
CA LEU A 276 28.87 7.42 1.67
C LEU A 276 27.58 7.55 2.49
N ASP A 277 27.54 6.82 3.60
CA ASP A 277 26.67 7.07 4.74
C ASP A 277 27.55 7.43 5.94
N LEU A 278 27.17 8.44 6.73
CA LEU A 278 27.96 8.89 7.88
C LEU A 278 27.35 8.34 9.18
N ARG A 279 28.15 7.61 9.97
CA ARG A 279 27.80 7.27 11.35
C ARG A 279 28.26 8.40 12.27
N LEU A 280 27.33 8.97 13.01
CA LEU A 280 27.62 10.03 13.98
C LEU A 280 28.13 9.40 15.29
N ASP A 281 29.09 10.10 15.90
CA ASP A 281 29.63 9.80 17.22
C ASP A 281 28.86 10.64 18.23
N ALA A 282 27.73 10.11 18.70
CA ALA A 282 26.85 10.80 19.62
C ALA A 282 26.01 9.80 20.44
N GLN A 283 25.74 10.18 21.69
CA GLN A 283 24.84 9.46 22.60
C GLN A 283 23.65 10.35 22.95
N LEU A 284 22.47 9.92 22.51
CA LEU A 284 21.23 10.68 22.66
C LEU A 284 20.21 9.87 23.48
N VAL A 285 19.71 10.46 24.56
CA VAL A 285 18.61 9.91 25.36
C VAL A 285 17.53 10.98 25.50
N LEU A 286 16.31 10.65 25.11
CA LEU A 286 15.14 11.52 25.25
C LEU A 286 14.26 11.07 26.42
N PRO A 287 13.60 11.99 27.15
CA PRO A 287 12.62 11.63 28.16
C PRO A 287 11.44 10.82 27.58
N GLU A 288 10.87 9.90 28.37
CA GLU A 288 9.66 9.15 27.99
C GLU A 288 8.47 10.05 27.61
N GLU A 289 8.40 11.25 28.16
CA GLU A 289 7.33 12.21 27.85
C GLU A 289 7.38 12.65 26.37
N VAL A 290 8.55 12.64 25.74
CA VAL A 290 8.69 12.89 24.30
C VAL A 290 8.09 11.73 23.51
N ALA A 291 8.31 10.48 23.93
CA ALA A 291 7.72 9.31 23.28
C ALA A 291 6.18 9.35 23.33
N ARG A 292 5.61 9.67 24.50
CA ARG A 292 4.14 9.80 24.68
C ARG A 292 3.55 10.91 23.81
N GLU A 293 4.25 12.03 23.66
CA GLU A 293 3.80 13.11 22.76
C GLU A 293 3.85 12.67 21.29
N ILE A 294 4.85 11.88 20.87
CA ILE A 294 4.94 11.30 19.52
C ILE A 294 3.80 10.30 19.26
N GLU A 295 3.49 9.44 20.23
CA GLU A 295 2.34 8.52 20.17
C GLU A 295 1.03 9.29 19.99
N ARG A 296 0.84 10.37 20.78
CA ARG A 296 -0.32 11.25 20.68
C ARG A 296 -0.40 11.93 19.32
N ALA A 297 0.73 12.42 18.80
CA ALA A 297 0.80 13.03 17.46
C ALA A 297 0.39 12.04 16.36
N ALA A 298 0.91 10.81 16.40
CA ALA A 298 0.54 9.76 15.44
C ALA A 298 -0.96 9.42 15.50
N PHE A 299 -1.52 9.34 16.71
CA PHE A 299 -2.94 9.09 16.90
C PHE A 299 -3.81 10.22 16.33
N ILE A 300 -3.49 11.48 16.63
CA ILE A 300 -4.24 12.63 16.12
C ILE A 300 -4.16 12.72 14.59
N LEU A 301 -2.98 12.50 14.00
CA LEU A 301 -2.83 12.43 12.54
C LEU A 301 -3.65 11.32 11.90
N THR A 302 -3.88 10.22 12.63
CA THR A 302 -4.75 9.14 12.18
C THR A 302 -6.21 9.58 12.19
N ARG A 303 -6.65 10.30 13.24
CA ARG A 303 -8.01 10.85 13.35
C ARG A 303 -8.34 11.87 12.28
N VAL A 304 -7.42 12.79 12.00
CA VAL A 304 -7.63 13.86 10.99
C VAL A 304 -7.21 13.46 9.56
N SER A 305 -6.96 12.16 9.34
CA SER A 305 -6.56 11.63 8.03
C SER A 305 -7.63 11.94 6.99
N THR A 306 -7.20 12.33 5.79
CA THR A 306 -8.11 12.50 4.64
C THR A 306 -8.59 11.16 4.06
N ARG A 307 -8.03 10.04 4.55
CA ARG A 307 -8.25 8.69 4.02
C ARG A 307 -8.30 7.66 5.17
N PRO A 308 -9.29 7.76 6.09
CA PRO A 308 -9.37 6.90 7.28
C PRO A 308 -9.69 5.43 6.98
N TYR A 309 -10.17 5.13 5.77
CA TYR A 309 -10.53 3.78 5.31
C TYR A 309 -9.82 3.39 4.01
N GLY A 310 -8.57 3.86 3.83
CA GLY A 310 -7.80 3.60 2.62
C GLY A 310 -8.01 4.62 1.49
N THR A 311 -7.31 4.41 0.39
CA THR A 311 -7.42 5.30 -0.79
C THR A 311 -8.59 4.89 -1.67
N ALA A 312 -9.16 5.86 -2.42
CA ALA A 312 -10.23 5.57 -3.37
C ALA A 312 -9.84 4.53 -4.43
N ALA A 313 -8.59 4.56 -4.92
CA ALA A 313 -8.08 3.58 -5.88
C ALA A 313 -8.06 2.16 -5.30
N TRP A 314 -7.63 2.00 -4.05
CA TRP A 314 -7.65 0.70 -3.37
C TRP A 314 -9.05 0.21 -3.03
N ASN A 315 -9.97 1.12 -2.70
CA ASN A 315 -11.38 0.78 -2.45
C ASN A 315 -12.07 0.33 -3.74
N ALA A 316 -11.82 1.01 -4.86
CA ALA A 316 -12.29 0.59 -6.18
C ALA A 316 -11.69 -0.76 -6.59
N TYR A 317 -10.38 -0.96 -6.37
CA TYR A 317 -9.72 -2.24 -6.63
C TYR A 317 -10.32 -3.38 -5.79
N HIS A 318 -10.49 -3.18 -4.49
CA HIS A 318 -11.14 -4.13 -3.59
C HIS A 318 -12.55 -4.48 -4.06
N GLN A 319 -13.35 -3.48 -4.46
CA GLN A 319 -14.69 -3.69 -4.97
C GLN A 319 -14.67 -4.60 -6.22
N ARG A 320 -13.87 -4.27 -7.24
CA ARG A 320 -13.74 -5.10 -8.45
C ARG A 320 -13.25 -6.52 -8.14
N PHE A 321 -12.33 -6.66 -7.20
CA PHE A 321 -11.81 -7.97 -6.77
C PHE A 321 -12.90 -8.80 -6.08
N TYR A 322 -13.61 -8.20 -5.12
CA TYR A 322 -14.70 -8.81 -4.37
C TYR A 322 -15.85 -9.24 -5.29
N GLU A 323 -16.29 -8.37 -6.19
CA GLU A 323 -17.39 -8.67 -7.12
C GLU A 323 -17.09 -9.81 -8.07
N ARG A 324 -15.81 -9.98 -8.41
CA ARG A 324 -15.34 -11.01 -9.34
C ARG A 324 -15.10 -12.34 -8.64
N TYR A 325 -14.39 -12.35 -7.52
CA TYR A 325 -13.90 -13.59 -6.91
C TYR A 325 -14.63 -13.98 -5.62
N GLY A 326 -15.38 -13.06 -5.03
CA GLY A 326 -16.11 -13.26 -3.79
C GLY A 326 -15.22 -13.40 -2.55
N ILE A 327 -15.87 -13.68 -1.42
CA ILE A 327 -15.22 -13.84 -0.12
C ILE A 327 -14.40 -15.13 -0.11
N GLY A 328 -13.19 -15.06 0.41
CA GLY A 328 -12.43 -16.25 0.78
C GLY A 328 -11.79 -17.02 -0.37
N THR A 329 -12.05 -16.69 -1.63
CA THR A 329 -11.33 -17.25 -2.77
C THR A 329 -9.88 -16.76 -2.76
N MET A 330 -8.92 -17.68 -2.79
CA MET A 330 -7.49 -17.39 -2.84
C MET A 330 -7.04 -17.29 -4.30
N VAL A 331 -6.99 -16.07 -4.83
CA VAL A 331 -6.60 -15.80 -6.22
C VAL A 331 -5.08 -15.73 -6.31
N PRO A 332 -4.38 -16.54 -7.13
CA PRO A 332 -2.94 -16.44 -7.30
C PRO A 332 -2.51 -15.00 -7.56
N LEU A 333 -1.44 -14.52 -6.92
CA LEU A 333 -1.01 -13.12 -6.99
C LEU A 333 -0.82 -12.67 -8.44
N VAL A 334 -0.22 -13.53 -9.28
CA VAL A 334 -0.01 -13.27 -10.69
C VAL A 334 -1.31 -13.11 -11.48
N GLU A 335 -2.37 -13.85 -11.12
CA GLU A 335 -3.69 -13.73 -11.74
C GLU A 335 -4.41 -12.46 -11.24
N ALA A 336 -4.28 -12.14 -9.95
CA ALA A 336 -4.92 -10.95 -9.38
C ALA A 336 -4.48 -9.66 -10.08
N VAL A 337 -3.18 -9.54 -10.38
CA VAL A 337 -2.59 -8.37 -11.05
C VAL A 337 -2.55 -8.46 -12.58
N ALA A 338 -2.95 -9.59 -13.17
CA ALA A 338 -2.98 -9.76 -14.62
C ALA A 338 -4.10 -8.95 -15.26
N ASP A 339 -3.94 -8.64 -16.55
CA ASP A 339 -4.99 -7.97 -17.36
C ASP A 339 -6.25 -8.83 -17.46
N SER A 340 -6.09 -10.17 -17.46
CA SER A 340 -7.19 -11.12 -17.42
C SER A 340 -7.90 -11.13 -16.06
N GLY A 341 -7.24 -10.69 -14.99
CA GLY A 341 -7.75 -10.62 -13.62
C GLY A 341 -8.27 -9.24 -13.25
N THR A 342 -7.91 -8.73 -12.06
CA THR A 342 -8.36 -7.40 -11.60
C THR A 342 -7.44 -6.27 -12.09
N GLY A 343 -6.22 -6.60 -12.52
CA GLY A 343 -5.19 -5.65 -12.92
C GLY A 343 -4.51 -4.98 -11.72
N TYR A 344 -3.91 -3.80 -11.92
CA TYR A 344 -3.41 -2.98 -10.81
C TYR A 344 -4.45 -1.93 -10.37
N PRO A 345 -4.38 -1.43 -9.13
CA PRO A 345 -5.16 -0.26 -8.71
C PRO A 345 -4.88 0.97 -9.59
N ASP A 346 -5.87 1.83 -9.76
CA ASP A 346 -5.77 3.04 -10.57
C ASP A 346 -4.62 3.95 -10.06
N GLY A 347 -3.87 4.56 -10.98
CA GLY A 347 -2.66 5.36 -10.68
C GLY A 347 -1.36 4.55 -10.56
N TYR A 348 -1.39 3.25 -10.84
CA TYR A 348 -0.19 2.45 -11.12
C TYR A 348 0.26 2.63 -12.59
N PRO A 349 1.54 2.43 -12.92
CA PRO A 349 1.99 2.38 -14.32
C PRO A 349 1.13 1.42 -15.15
N GLY A 350 0.63 1.88 -16.30
CA GLY A 350 -0.26 1.11 -17.18
C GLY A 350 -1.75 1.10 -16.80
N SER A 351 -2.13 1.62 -15.63
CA SER A 351 -3.53 1.70 -15.18
C SER A 351 -4.16 3.08 -15.48
N PRO A 352 -5.51 3.20 -15.45
CA PRO A 352 -6.18 4.49 -15.58
C PRO A 352 -5.67 5.53 -14.57
N ALA A 353 -5.61 6.80 -14.98
CA ALA A 353 -5.27 7.88 -14.08
C ALA A 353 -6.40 8.12 -13.07
N VAL A 354 -6.02 8.38 -11.81
CA VAL A 354 -6.99 8.74 -10.76
C VAL A 354 -7.68 10.06 -11.14
N PRO A 355 -9.03 10.14 -11.17
CA PRO A 355 -9.75 11.37 -11.44
C PRO A 355 -9.31 12.50 -10.51
N ARG A 356 -9.02 13.68 -11.08
CA ARG A 356 -8.25 14.74 -10.40
C ARG A 356 -9.06 15.81 -9.66
N ARG A 357 -10.39 15.69 -9.54
CA ARG A 357 -11.22 16.71 -8.88
C ARG A 357 -11.81 16.20 -7.56
N PRO A 358 -11.18 16.48 -6.41
CA PRO A 358 -11.85 16.32 -5.13
C PRO A 358 -13.05 17.27 -5.06
N ARG A 359 -14.21 16.77 -4.62
CA ARG A 359 -15.29 17.65 -4.17
C ARG A 359 -14.86 18.25 -2.83
N VAL A 360 -15.15 19.52 -2.61
CA VAL A 360 -14.93 20.17 -1.31
C VAL A 360 -15.74 19.41 -0.26
N SER A 361 -15.05 18.94 0.78
CA SER A 361 -15.64 18.18 1.88
C SER A 361 -16.00 19.07 3.08
N ALA A 362 -16.80 18.57 4.03
CA ALA A 362 -17.08 19.29 5.28
C ALA A 362 -15.81 19.58 6.10
N ARG A 363 -14.79 18.70 5.99
CA ARG A 363 -13.45 18.92 6.55
C ARG A 363 -12.77 20.12 5.88
N ASP A 364 -12.82 20.18 4.54
CA ASP A 364 -12.26 21.30 3.78
C ASP A 364 -12.92 22.63 4.16
N ASP A 365 -14.25 22.66 4.32
CA ASP A 365 -14.97 23.86 4.76
C ASP A 365 -14.53 24.31 6.16
N SER A 366 -14.28 23.36 7.06
CA SER A 366 -13.80 23.66 8.42
C SER A 366 -12.36 24.18 8.42
N LEU A 367 -11.47 23.60 7.61
CA LEU A 367 -10.10 24.08 7.45
C LEU A 367 -10.02 25.45 6.79
N LEU A 368 -10.85 25.72 5.78
CA LEU A 368 -10.95 27.04 5.16
C LEU A 368 -11.41 28.09 6.16
N ARG A 369 -12.46 27.81 6.95
CA ARG A 369 -12.91 28.72 8.02
C ARG A 369 -11.83 28.97 9.06
N LEU A 370 -11.13 27.93 9.48
CA LEU A 370 -10.05 28.03 10.46
C LEU A 370 -8.89 28.89 9.92
N ALA A 371 -8.42 28.62 8.70
CA ALA A 371 -7.34 29.37 8.08
C ALA A 371 -7.73 30.84 7.81
N GLN A 372 -8.94 31.07 7.32
CA GLN A 372 -9.45 32.42 7.05
C GLN A 372 -9.65 33.23 8.34
N GLY A 373 -10.20 32.62 9.39
CA GLY A 373 -10.36 33.26 10.69
C GLY A 373 -9.03 33.69 11.27
N ALA A 374 -8.05 32.78 11.32
CA ALA A 374 -6.70 33.10 11.80
C ALA A 374 -6.05 34.24 11.01
N ALA A 375 -6.22 34.26 9.68
CA ALA A 375 -5.71 35.34 8.83
C ALA A 375 -6.38 36.70 9.11
N LEU A 376 -7.69 36.72 9.37
CA LEU A 376 -8.45 37.94 9.68
C LEU A 376 -8.10 38.50 11.07
N ASP A 377 -7.86 37.62 12.03
CA ASP A 377 -7.51 37.97 13.40
C ASP A 377 -6.02 38.31 13.57
N GLY A 378 -5.20 38.13 12.52
CA GLY A 378 -3.76 38.35 12.56
C GLY A 378 -3.00 37.32 13.41
N CYS A 379 -3.58 36.14 13.61
CA CYS A 379 -2.99 35.05 14.39
C CYS A 379 -2.18 34.12 13.48
N ASP A 380 -0.92 33.87 13.86
CA ASP A 380 -0.02 32.96 13.15
C ASP A 380 -0.06 31.52 13.65
N GLU A 381 -0.73 31.26 14.77
CA GLU A 381 -0.90 29.94 15.38
C GLU A 381 -2.37 29.68 15.75
N VAL A 382 -2.84 28.47 15.46
CA VAL A 382 -4.12 27.94 15.93
C VAL A 382 -3.86 26.69 16.75
N VAL A 383 -4.37 26.69 17.98
CA VAL A 383 -4.32 25.55 18.89
C VAL A 383 -5.63 24.76 18.75
N LEU A 384 -5.53 23.55 18.23
CA LEU A 384 -6.67 22.68 18.01
C LEU A 384 -7.18 22.14 19.36
N THR A 385 -8.50 22.23 19.57
CA THR A 385 -9.21 21.55 20.66
C THR A 385 -9.71 20.17 20.22
N ASP A 386 -10.12 19.33 21.17
CA ASP A 386 -10.68 18.02 20.85
C ASP A 386 -11.97 18.14 20.02
N GLU A 387 -12.82 19.14 20.29
CA GLU A 387 -14.03 19.40 19.49
C GLU A 387 -13.70 19.78 18.05
N GLN A 388 -12.60 20.52 17.83
CA GLN A 388 -12.13 20.86 16.48
C GLN A 388 -11.55 19.63 15.77
N ILE A 389 -10.89 18.72 16.48
CA ILE A 389 -10.45 17.44 15.91
C ILE A 389 -11.66 16.60 15.49
N ASP A 390 -12.72 16.55 16.31
CA ASP A 390 -13.95 15.83 15.99
C ASP A 390 -14.65 16.40 14.74
N LEU A 391 -14.60 17.72 14.52
CA LEU A 391 -15.11 18.37 13.30
C LEU A 391 -14.25 18.07 12.05
N LEU A 392 -12.99 17.70 12.23
CA LEU A 392 -12.07 17.33 11.15
C LEU A 392 -12.07 15.81 10.88
N ASP A 393 -12.73 15.03 11.72
CA ASP A 393 -12.88 13.59 11.58
C ASP A 393 -13.76 13.27 10.35
N VAL A 394 -13.31 12.31 9.53
CA VAL A 394 -13.92 12.04 8.22
C VAL A 394 -14.58 10.68 8.24
N GLY A 395 -15.88 10.66 8.51
CA GLY A 395 -16.73 9.49 8.34
C GLY A 395 -17.45 9.06 9.63
N PRO A 396 -18.40 8.13 9.52
CA PRO A 396 -19.23 7.71 10.64
C PRO A 396 -18.53 6.71 11.59
N ASP A 397 -17.47 6.03 11.13
CA ASP A 397 -16.79 4.97 11.87
C ASP A 397 -15.45 5.43 12.47
N GLU A 398 -14.93 4.68 13.43
CA GLU A 398 -13.59 4.95 13.98
C GLU A 398 -12.50 4.68 12.92
N PRO A 399 -11.49 5.57 12.77
CA PRO A 399 -10.38 5.37 11.85
C PRO A 399 -9.63 4.07 12.11
N ARG A 400 -9.30 3.35 11.04
CA ARG A 400 -8.70 2.02 11.14
C ARG A 400 -7.19 2.13 11.32
N LEU A 401 -6.70 1.96 12.54
CA LEU A 401 -5.26 2.10 12.84
C LEU A 401 -4.41 1.09 12.04
N PRO A 402 -3.28 1.52 11.44
CA PRO A 402 -2.29 0.59 10.90
C PRO A 402 -1.57 -0.14 12.05
N PRO A 403 -1.12 -1.40 11.87
CA PRO A 403 -0.44 -2.17 12.93
C PRO A 403 0.85 -1.51 13.44
N HIS A 404 1.56 -0.83 12.54
CA HIS A 404 2.79 -0.12 12.86
C HIS A 404 3.10 0.96 11.81
N LEU A 405 3.86 1.98 12.17
CA LEU A 405 4.30 3.07 11.29
C LEU A 405 5.63 3.68 11.79
N GLU A 406 6.20 4.65 11.09
CA GLU A 406 7.27 5.50 11.66
C GLU A 406 6.88 6.97 11.58
N VAL A 407 7.20 7.74 12.61
CA VAL A 407 7.08 9.20 12.59
C VAL A 407 8.48 9.81 12.73
N GLY A 408 8.82 10.69 11.79
CA GLY A 408 9.98 11.57 11.87
C GLY A 408 9.59 12.89 12.51
N VAL A 409 10.28 13.27 13.57
CA VAL A 409 9.99 14.47 14.36
C VAL A 409 11.23 15.34 14.58
N ARG A 410 11.00 16.62 14.84
CA ARG A 410 11.97 17.53 15.44
C ARG A 410 11.54 17.86 16.85
N VAL A 411 12.49 17.88 17.78
CA VAL A 411 12.24 18.27 19.17
C VAL A 411 12.84 19.64 19.38
N HIS A 412 12.01 20.59 19.81
CA HIS A 412 12.42 21.96 20.08
C HIS A 412 12.44 22.19 21.59
N ALA A 413 13.62 22.44 22.15
CA ALA A 413 13.84 22.76 23.55
C ALA A 413 15.13 23.60 23.71
N ALA A 414 15.05 24.65 24.53
CA ALA A 414 16.16 25.59 24.69
C ALA A 414 17.38 25.00 25.39
N SER A 415 17.17 23.95 26.20
CA SER A 415 18.23 23.25 26.93
C SER A 415 17.84 21.80 27.22
N LEU A 416 18.83 20.97 27.60
CA LEU A 416 18.57 19.62 28.13
C LEU A 416 17.70 19.66 29.39
N GLU A 417 17.87 20.69 30.21
CA GLU A 417 17.11 20.88 31.45
C GLU A 417 15.62 21.18 31.16
N ASP A 418 15.34 21.98 30.13
CA ASP A 418 13.99 22.23 29.64
C ASP A 418 13.34 20.97 29.09
N LEU A 419 14.09 20.22 28.28
CA LEU A 419 13.64 18.93 27.76
C LEU A 419 13.28 17.97 28.90
N GLN A 420 14.13 17.85 29.91
CA GLN A 420 13.91 17.00 31.09
C GLN A 420 12.66 17.41 31.90
N ARG A 421 12.33 18.71 31.94
CA ARG A 421 11.14 19.23 32.62
C ARG A 421 9.86 19.17 31.79
N GLY A 422 9.90 18.58 30.60
CA GLY A 422 8.76 18.54 29.67
C GLY A 422 8.50 19.88 28.96
N ARG A 423 9.41 20.86 29.04
CA ARG A 423 9.30 22.15 28.34
C ARG A 423 9.86 22.06 26.93
N PHE A 424 9.18 21.31 26.07
CA PHE A 424 9.55 21.12 24.67
C PHE A 424 8.35 21.29 23.73
N ARG A 425 8.63 21.49 22.44
CA ARG A 425 7.66 21.35 21.35
C ARG A 425 8.11 20.24 20.41
N LEU A 426 7.14 19.58 19.79
CA LEU A 426 7.36 18.52 18.81
C LEU A 426 6.89 19.03 17.44
N GLU A 427 7.70 18.96 16.38
CA GLU A 427 7.24 19.21 15.01
C GLU A 427 7.23 17.87 14.25
N VAL A 428 6.09 17.52 13.65
CA VAL A 428 6.02 16.34 12.77
C VAL A 428 6.59 16.69 11.39
N VAL A 429 7.65 15.99 10.99
CA VAL A 429 8.38 16.25 9.74
C VAL A 429 8.01 15.24 8.66
N SER A 430 7.88 13.97 9.04
CA SER A 430 7.54 12.89 8.12
C SER A 430 6.74 11.80 8.82
N VAL A 431 5.96 11.05 8.03
CA VAL A 431 5.29 9.83 8.47
C VAL A 431 5.50 8.77 7.39
N SER A 432 5.99 7.60 7.78
CA SER A 432 6.18 6.44 6.91
C SER A 432 5.13 5.38 7.19
N ARG A 433 4.68 4.68 6.15
CA ARG A 433 3.58 3.70 6.21
C ARG A 433 3.87 2.43 7.01
N GLY A 434 5.09 2.25 7.49
CA GLY A 434 5.49 1.06 8.23
C GLY A 434 6.84 1.26 8.91
N ALA A 435 7.04 0.55 10.02
CA ALA A 435 8.30 0.44 10.71
C ALA A 435 9.39 -0.11 9.78
N GLY A 436 10.59 0.46 9.84
CA GLY A 436 11.74 0.07 9.04
C GLY A 436 11.88 0.77 7.68
N VAL A 437 10.89 1.56 7.24
CA VAL A 437 10.93 2.24 5.93
C VAL A 437 12.09 3.24 5.87
N SER A 438 12.19 4.14 6.83
CA SER A 438 13.26 5.15 6.88
C SER A 438 14.50 4.66 7.63
N THR A 439 14.32 3.77 8.61
CA THR A 439 15.42 3.27 9.47
C THR A 439 16.19 2.08 8.86
N GLY A 440 15.54 1.25 8.03
CA GLY A 440 16.06 -0.05 7.58
C GLY A 440 17.41 0.01 6.86
N ARG A 441 17.56 0.92 5.87
CA ARG A 441 18.83 1.12 5.13
C ARG A 441 20.01 1.43 6.07
N PHE A 442 19.75 2.17 7.15
CA PHE A 442 20.78 2.67 8.05
C PHE A 442 21.19 1.65 9.11
N LEU A 443 20.46 0.55 9.28
CA LEU A 443 20.85 -0.53 10.20
C LEU A 443 22.29 -1.00 9.94
N GLY A 444 22.67 -1.15 8.67
CA GLY A 444 24.03 -1.53 8.26
C GLY A 444 25.11 -0.47 8.52
N VAL A 445 24.73 0.75 8.92
CA VAL A 445 25.63 1.87 9.25
C VAL A 445 25.83 2.01 10.76
N LEU A 446 24.81 1.69 11.56
CA LEU A 446 24.85 1.77 13.03
C LEU A 446 25.94 0.87 13.64
N ALA A 447 26.34 1.19 14.87
CA ALA A 447 27.24 0.34 15.65
C ALA A 447 26.61 -1.06 15.88
N PRO A 448 27.40 -2.13 16.00
CA PRO A 448 26.85 -3.50 16.09
C PRO A 448 25.82 -3.71 17.21
N SER A 449 26.03 -3.15 18.40
CA SER A 449 25.11 -3.26 19.54
C SER A 449 23.79 -2.53 19.31
N GLU A 450 23.86 -1.31 18.77
CA GLU A 450 22.69 -0.49 18.41
C GLU A 450 21.88 -1.16 17.30
N ARG A 451 22.58 -1.67 16.27
CA ARG A 451 21.98 -2.43 15.17
C ARG A 451 21.22 -3.64 15.69
N GLN A 452 21.83 -4.43 16.58
CA GLN A 452 21.20 -5.63 17.13
C GLN A 452 19.92 -5.28 17.91
N THR A 453 19.97 -4.22 18.72
CA THR A 453 18.82 -3.76 19.52
C THR A 453 17.67 -3.31 18.63
N LEU A 454 17.94 -2.46 17.63
CA LEU A 454 16.90 -1.96 16.74
C LEU A 454 16.36 -3.06 15.81
N ALA A 455 17.23 -3.94 15.31
CA ALA A 455 16.81 -5.09 14.51
C ALA A 455 15.90 -6.04 15.30
N ALA A 456 16.18 -6.29 16.59
CA ALA A 456 15.31 -7.11 17.43
C ALA A 456 13.90 -6.49 17.59
N GLN A 457 13.82 -5.17 17.76
CA GLN A 457 12.52 -4.47 17.85
C GLN A 457 11.73 -4.50 16.54
N LEU A 458 12.42 -4.38 15.41
CA LEU A 458 11.87 -4.46 14.05
C LEU A 458 11.57 -5.90 13.61
N ALA A 459 12.11 -6.92 14.27
CA ALA A 459 11.79 -8.32 14.01
C ALA A 459 10.43 -8.72 14.60
N ASP A 460 10.01 -8.04 15.67
CA ASP A 460 8.77 -8.29 16.42
C ASP A 460 7.65 -7.31 16.04
N LEU A 461 7.39 -7.16 14.74
CA LEU A 461 6.35 -6.24 14.27
C LEU A 461 4.96 -6.88 14.37
N PRO A 462 3.96 -6.19 14.96
CA PRO A 462 2.58 -6.66 14.93
C PRO A 462 2.03 -6.58 13.50
N ALA A 463 1.17 -7.53 13.15
CA ALA A 463 0.42 -7.49 11.90
C ALA A 463 -1.05 -7.11 12.17
N ALA A 464 -1.86 -7.08 11.11
CA ALA A 464 -3.30 -6.80 11.21
C ALA A 464 -4.10 -7.79 12.09
N ASP A 465 -3.60 -9.01 12.29
CA ASP A 465 -4.17 -10.04 13.17
C ASP A 465 -3.11 -11.05 13.63
N SER A 466 -3.44 -11.89 14.62
CA SER A 466 -2.52 -12.86 15.24
C SER A 466 -2.01 -13.96 14.32
N ASN A 467 -2.69 -14.22 13.19
CA ASN A 467 -2.36 -15.27 12.22
C ASN A 467 -1.76 -14.70 10.92
N THR A 468 -1.48 -13.39 10.88
CA THR A 468 -0.75 -12.73 9.80
C THR A 468 0.70 -12.51 10.22
N VAL A 469 1.64 -12.94 9.38
CA VAL A 469 3.08 -12.77 9.65
C VAL A 469 3.69 -11.66 8.79
N PRO A 470 4.53 -10.79 9.36
CA PRO A 470 5.29 -9.83 8.56
C PRO A 470 6.36 -10.55 7.73
N ALA A 471 6.48 -10.16 6.46
CA ALA A 471 7.54 -10.65 5.57
C ALA A 471 8.26 -9.47 4.91
N GLN A 472 9.59 -9.47 5.01
CA GLN A 472 10.40 -8.40 4.43
C GLN A 472 10.38 -8.50 2.91
N LEU A 473 10.08 -7.40 2.25
CA LEU A 473 10.05 -7.31 0.79
C LEU A 473 11.44 -6.94 0.26
N SER A 474 12.04 -7.79 -0.58
CA SER A 474 13.34 -7.58 -1.22
C SER A 474 13.20 -7.59 -2.74
N PHE A 475 13.65 -6.51 -3.37
CA PHE A 475 13.53 -6.29 -4.82
C PHE A 475 14.56 -5.23 -5.28
N PRO A 476 14.99 -5.26 -6.55
CA PRO A 476 15.76 -4.17 -7.15
C PRO A 476 14.85 -2.99 -7.52
N PRO A 477 15.34 -1.74 -7.45
CA PRO A 477 14.61 -0.57 -7.95
C PRO A 477 14.46 -0.61 -9.48
N LEU A 478 13.52 0.18 -10.02
CA LEU A 478 13.38 0.36 -11.48
C LEU A 478 14.66 0.93 -12.12
N LEU A 479 15.28 1.91 -11.45
CA LEU A 479 16.56 2.48 -11.87
C LEU A 479 17.70 1.90 -11.05
N PRO A 480 18.70 1.26 -11.69
CA PRO A 480 19.85 0.72 -10.99
C PRO A 480 20.56 1.72 -10.07
N GLU A 481 20.63 2.99 -10.48
CA GLU A 481 21.24 4.08 -9.71
C GLU A 481 20.56 4.38 -8.35
N SER A 482 19.32 3.91 -8.15
CA SER A 482 18.58 4.04 -6.89
C SER A 482 18.82 2.85 -5.93
N ALA A 483 19.65 1.87 -6.29
CA ALA A 483 19.81 0.63 -5.52
C ALA A 483 20.39 0.84 -4.12
N HIS A 484 21.10 1.95 -3.89
CA HIS A 484 21.52 2.32 -2.54
C HIS A 484 20.35 2.56 -1.58
N VAL A 485 19.20 3.01 -2.09
CA VAL A 485 18.03 3.28 -1.26
C VAL A 485 17.35 1.98 -0.86
N THR A 486 17.35 0.95 -1.71
CA THR A 486 16.66 -0.33 -1.45
C THR A 486 17.44 -1.29 -0.57
N ARG A 487 18.75 -1.09 -0.42
CA ARG A 487 19.62 -1.99 0.35
C ARG A 487 19.38 -1.85 1.86
N ALA A 488 18.84 -2.90 2.46
CA ALA A 488 18.58 -2.98 3.90
C ALA A 488 18.81 -4.42 4.37
N PRO A 489 19.44 -4.66 5.53
CA PRO A 489 19.69 -6.01 6.01
C PRO A 489 18.38 -6.79 6.20
N GLN A 490 18.44 -8.11 6.10
CA GLN A 490 17.30 -8.96 6.45
C GLN A 490 17.09 -8.94 7.96
N VAL A 491 15.95 -8.40 8.40
CA VAL A 491 15.55 -8.33 9.81
C VAL A 491 14.41 -9.29 10.11
N LEU A 492 13.46 -9.43 9.18
CA LEU A 492 12.32 -10.34 9.35
C LEU A 492 12.69 -11.78 8.95
N PRO A 493 12.12 -12.78 9.64
CA PRO A 493 12.42 -14.19 9.38
C PRO A 493 11.90 -14.66 8.01
N THR A 494 10.77 -14.11 7.55
CA THR A 494 10.18 -14.42 6.24
C THR A 494 10.55 -13.33 5.24
N LEU A 495 10.93 -13.73 4.03
CA LEU A 495 11.29 -12.83 2.93
C LEU A 495 10.35 -13.03 1.74
N ILE A 496 9.89 -11.95 1.12
CA ILE A 496 9.31 -11.97 -0.23
C ILE A 496 10.38 -11.45 -1.19
N SER A 497 10.83 -12.31 -2.11
CA SER A 497 11.89 -12.01 -3.07
C SER A 497 11.29 -11.75 -4.45
N LEU A 498 11.55 -10.60 -5.06
CA LEU A 498 11.11 -10.26 -6.42
C LEU A 498 12.30 -9.89 -7.30
N GLN A 499 12.41 -10.47 -8.49
CA GLN A 499 13.48 -10.16 -9.46
C GLN A 499 14.90 -10.26 -8.85
N GLU A 500 15.15 -11.27 -8.03
CA GLU A 500 16.46 -11.49 -7.40
C GLU A 500 16.96 -12.91 -7.68
N HIS A 501 18.28 -13.06 -7.77
CA HIS A 501 18.91 -14.37 -7.83
C HIS A 501 19.00 -15.00 -6.44
N ARG A 502 18.12 -15.95 -6.14
CA ARG A 502 18.12 -16.69 -4.87
C ARG A 502 17.85 -18.18 -5.08
N ALA A 503 18.50 -19.00 -4.27
CA ALA A 503 18.11 -20.40 -4.12
C ALA A 503 16.78 -20.50 -3.34
N PRO A 504 15.92 -21.48 -3.66
CA PRO A 504 14.71 -21.73 -2.88
C PRO A 504 15.03 -22.04 -1.41
N LYS A 505 14.27 -21.45 -0.49
CA LYS A 505 14.33 -21.71 0.95
C LYS A 505 12.92 -21.61 1.52
N ASP A 506 12.62 -22.34 2.59
CA ASP A 506 11.30 -22.34 3.24
C ASP A 506 10.90 -20.96 3.80
N THR A 507 11.88 -20.13 4.13
CA THR A 507 11.66 -18.76 4.62
C THR A 507 11.49 -17.73 3.50
N VAL A 508 11.70 -18.12 2.23
CA VAL A 508 11.59 -17.23 1.06
C VAL A 508 10.30 -17.54 0.32
N LEU A 509 9.51 -16.51 0.08
CA LEU A 509 8.30 -16.49 -0.73
C LEU A 509 8.61 -15.86 -2.08
N THR A 510 8.10 -16.47 -3.15
CA THR A 510 8.10 -15.90 -4.50
C THR A 510 6.66 -15.55 -4.89
N PRO A 511 6.44 -14.77 -5.97
CA PRO A 511 5.09 -14.46 -6.43
C PRO A 511 4.19 -15.69 -6.64
N GLY A 512 4.76 -16.82 -7.08
CA GLY A 512 4.02 -18.06 -7.28
C GLY A 512 3.52 -18.72 -5.99
N CYS A 513 4.12 -18.41 -4.84
CA CYS A 513 3.68 -18.91 -3.53
C CYS A 513 2.52 -18.10 -2.94
N LEU A 514 2.21 -16.94 -3.53
CA LEU A 514 1.33 -15.93 -2.95
C LEU A 514 -0.05 -15.91 -3.63
N ALA A 515 -1.07 -15.65 -2.84
CA ALA A 515 -2.43 -15.41 -3.29
C ALA A 515 -3.02 -14.18 -2.60
N VAL A 516 -3.97 -13.56 -3.27
CA VAL A 516 -4.79 -12.45 -2.79
C VAL A 516 -6.17 -12.99 -2.43
N GLY A 517 -6.70 -12.58 -1.28
CA GLY A 517 -8.05 -12.89 -0.85
C GLY A 517 -8.76 -11.67 -0.28
N CYS A 518 -10.07 -11.77 -0.08
CA CYS A 518 -10.83 -10.74 0.63
C CYS A 518 -11.84 -11.38 1.62
N ASP A 519 -12.18 -10.64 2.67
CA ASP A 519 -13.23 -11.00 3.64
C ASP A 519 -14.57 -10.27 3.36
N GLY A 520 -14.65 -9.57 2.22
CA GLY A 520 -15.76 -8.67 1.86
C GLY A 520 -15.61 -7.23 2.37
N ARG A 521 -14.72 -6.99 3.34
CA ARG A 521 -14.45 -5.65 3.88
C ARG A 521 -13.01 -5.19 3.64
N ARG A 522 -12.06 -6.11 3.50
CA ARG A 522 -10.64 -5.86 3.25
C ARG A 522 -9.99 -6.95 2.42
N ILE A 523 -8.94 -6.54 1.73
CA ILE A 523 -8.06 -7.41 0.95
C ILE A 523 -6.88 -7.85 1.81
N PHE A 524 -6.41 -9.07 1.61
CA PHE A 524 -5.25 -9.61 2.31
C PHE A 524 -4.39 -10.49 1.41
N LEU A 525 -3.12 -10.60 1.76
CA LEU A 525 -2.15 -11.46 1.09
C LEU A 525 -1.95 -12.73 1.91
N ALA A 526 -1.84 -13.87 1.23
CA ALA A 526 -1.64 -15.15 1.85
C ALA A 526 -0.63 -16.01 1.09
N ALA A 527 -0.06 -16.99 1.79
CA ALA A 527 0.68 -18.10 1.24
C ALA A 527 -0.12 -19.39 1.49
N PRO A 528 -1.05 -19.78 0.58
CA PRO A 528 -2.01 -20.86 0.84
C PRO A 528 -1.36 -22.20 1.17
N GLU A 529 -0.24 -22.52 0.50
CA GLU A 529 0.58 -23.72 0.77
C GLU A 529 1.12 -23.79 2.19
N ARG A 530 1.36 -22.64 2.81
CA ARG A 530 1.89 -22.55 4.18
C ARG A 530 0.80 -22.33 5.23
N GLY A 531 -0.46 -22.19 4.81
CA GLY A 531 -1.58 -21.90 5.70
C GLY A 531 -1.46 -20.57 6.45
N ARG A 532 -0.69 -19.61 5.93
CA ARG A 532 -0.38 -18.34 6.62
C ARG A 532 -0.76 -17.12 5.79
N ARG A 533 -1.22 -16.08 6.47
CA ARG A 533 -1.36 -14.73 5.90
C ARG A 533 -0.05 -13.98 6.02
N VAL A 534 0.18 -13.06 5.09
CA VAL A 534 1.45 -12.36 4.98
C VAL A 534 1.21 -10.85 4.87
N GLU A 535 2.02 -10.07 5.57
CA GLU A 535 2.07 -8.62 5.44
C GLU A 535 3.44 -8.20 4.90
N ALA A 536 3.48 -7.65 3.69
CA ALA A 536 4.75 -7.26 3.07
C ALA A 536 5.27 -5.95 3.69
N VAL A 537 6.50 -5.98 4.20
CA VAL A 537 7.16 -4.83 4.83
C VAL A 537 8.35 -4.39 3.99
N GLY A 538 8.27 -3.18 3.43
CA GLY A 538 9.41 -2.54 2.77
C GLY A 538 10.34 -1.90 3.80
N MET A 539 11.54 -2.44 3.98
CA MET A 539 12.56 -1.90 4.90
C MET A 539 13.40 -0.78 4.24
N ASN A 540 12.79 0.02 3.37
CA ASN A 540 13.44 1.10 2.64
C ASN A 540 12.47 2.21 2.23
N ALA A 541 13.02 3.41 2.04
CA ALA A 541 12.30 4.63 1.70
C ALA A 541 12.32 4.91 0.17
N LEU A 542 12.28 3.87 -0.67
CA LEU A 542 12.22 4.07 -2.11
C LEU A 542 10.87 4.68 -2.51
N ASN A 543 10.89 5.69 -3.38
CA ASN A 543 9.66 6.31 -3.86
C ASN A 543 8.79 5.31 -4.63
N LEU A 544 7.63 5.03 -4.07
CA LEU A 544 6.67 4.03 -4.54
C LEU A 544 6.10 4.33 -5.92
N HIS A 545 5.98 5.60 -6.31
CA HIS A 545 5.33 6.00 -7.54
C HIS A 545 6.29 6.05 -8.73
N THR A 546 7.55 6.41 -8.49
CA THR A 546 8.52 6.70 -9.57
C THR A 546 9.66 5.69 -9.69
N HIS A 547 10.05 5.04 -8.60
CA HIS A 547 11.25 4.17 -8.60
C HIS A 547 10.96 2.72 -8.20
N THR A 548 9.81 2.42 -7.60
CA THR A 548 9.43 1.07 -7.16
C THR A 548 8.72 0.29 -8.27
N PRO A 549 9.12 -0.98 -8.55
CA PRO A 549 8.37 -1.86 -9.44
C PRO A 549 6.89 -2.01 -9.00
N PRO A 550 5.91 -1.92 -9.91
CA PRO A 550 4.49 -2.01 -9.60
C PRO A 550 4.08 -3.22 -8.75
N LEU A 551 4.62 -4.41 -8.98
CA LEU A 551 4.33 -5.57 -8.12
C LEU A 551 4.85 -5.39 -6.69
N ALA A 552 6.04 -4.80 -6.51
CA ALA A 552 6.57 -4.48 -5.19
C ALA A 552 5.72 -3.40 -4.48
N ARG A 553 5.28 -2.39 -5.22
CA ARG A 553 4.36 -1.36 -4.72
C ARG A 553 3.03 -1.97 -4.28
N PHE A 554 2.46 -2.86 -5.10
CA PHE A 554 1.20 -3.54 -4.84
C PHE A 554 1.28 -4.33 -3.53
N LEU A 555 2.32 -5.16 -3.37
CA LEU A 555 2.53 -5.93 -2.14
C LEU A 555 2.72 -5.02 -0.91
N ALA A 556 3.50 -3.95 -1.03
CA ALA A 556 3.77 -3.00 0.05
C ALA A 556 2.52 -2.17 0.47
N GLU A 557 1.48 -2.13 -0.35
CA GLU A 557 0.25 -1.37 -0.10
C GLU A 557 -0.92 -2.28 0.31
N LEU A 558 -1.00 -3.50 -0.23
CA LEU A 558 -2.17 -4.37 -0.18
C LEU A 558 -2.68 -4.64 1.25
N SER A 559 -1.83 -5.15 2.13
CA SER A 559 -2.27 -5.58 3.48
C SER A 559 -2.73 -4.42 4.38
N ARG A 560 -2.43 -3.18 3.99
CA ARG A 560 -2.83 -1.95 4.70
C ARG A 560 -3.78 -1.09 3.89
N ALA A 561 -4.30 -1.62 2.78
CA ALA A 561 -5.09 -0.86 1.81
C ALA A 561 -6.39 -0.28 2.39
N GLN A 562 -6.99 -0.96 3.38
CA GLN A 562 -8.20 -0.51 4.09
C GLN A 562 -7.93 0.10 5.47
N CYS A 563 -6.65 0.31 5.84
CA CYS A 563 -6.28 1.08 7.03
C CYS A 563 -6.27 2.58 6.73
N ALA A 564 -6.38 3.39 7.78
CA ALA A 564 -6.16 4.82 7.74
C ALA A 564 -4.78 5.13 7.17
N GLN A 565 -4.74 5.99 6.15
CA GLN A 565 -3.47 6.45 5.59
C GLN A 565 -2.97 7.60 6.46
N VAL A 566 -2.07 7.28 7.39
CA VAL A 566 -1.46 8.28 8.28
C VAL A 566 -0.35 9.00 7.50
N THR A 567 -0.49 10.30 7.35
CA THR A 567 0.48 11.18 6.68
C THR A 567 0.82 12.36 7.59
N VAL A 568 1.72 13.23 7.14
CA VAL A 568 1.78 14.59 7.68
C VAL A 568 0.43 15.30 7.48
N PHE A 569 0.16 16.33 8.27
CA PHE A 569 -1.11 17.04 8.23
C PHE A 569 -1.39 17.62 6.84
N ASP A 570 -2.57 17.33 6.30
CA ASP A 570 -3.01 17.78 4.99
C ASP A 570 -4.07 18.89 5.12
N TRP A 571 -3.72 20.09 4.65
CA TRP A 571 -4.62 21.24 4.60
C TRP A 571 -5.75 21.10 3.57
N GLY A 572 -5.77 20.02 2.78
CA GLY A 572 -6.81 19.78 1.78
C GLY A 572 -6.85 20.92 0.75
N VAL A 573 -8.06 21.37 0.41
CA VAL A 573 -8.21 22.49 -0.55
C VAL A 573 -7.65 23.81 -0.03
N ALA A 574 -7.57 24.00 1.30
CA ALA A 574 -6.97 25.19 1.91
C ALA A 574 -5.47 25.30 1.62
N ALA A 575 -4.81 24.23 1.16
CA ALA A 575 -3.43 24.28 0.70
C ALA A 575 -3.20 25.26 -0.47
N ALA A 576 -4.24 25.76 -1.15
CA ALA A 576 -4.13 26.84 -2.14
C ALA A 576 -4.03 28.26 -1.53
N MET A 577 -4.35 28.43 -0.25
CA MET A 577 -4.41 29.75 0.40
C MET A 577 -3.03 30.44 0.44
N PRO A 578 -2.97 31.78 0.30
CA PRO A 578 -1.73 32.55 0.38
C PRO A 578 -1.02 32.46 1.72
N PHE A 579 -1.78 32.26 2.80
CA PHE A 579 -1.29 32.10 4.15
C PHE A 579 -2.03 30.94 4.83
N LEU A 580 -1.30 30.15 5.62
CA LEU A 580 -1.84 29.16 6.52
C LEU A 580 -1.16 29.32 7.89
N PRO A 581 -1.93 29.36 8.99
CA PRO A 581 -1.36 29.45 10.33
C PRO A 581 -0.64 28.16 10.70
N ARG A 582 0.24 28.23 11.70
CA ARG A 582 0.76 27.05 12.39
C ARG A 582 -0.41 26.33 13.07
N LEU A 583 -0.49 25.02 12.89
CA LEU A 583 -1.43 24.18 13.63
C LEU A 583 -0.72 23.44 14.74
N ARG A 584 -1.21 23.63 15.96
CA ARG A 584 -0.70 22.95 17.15
C ARG A 584 -1.80 22.19 17.87
N TYR A 585 -1.47 21.00 18.36
CA TYR A 585 -2.30 20.25 19.29
C TYR A 585 -1.43 19.81 20.46
N GLY A 586 -1.77 20.22 21.69
CA GLY A 586 -0.88 20.02 22.84
C GLY A 586 0.49 20.68 22.61
N ARG A 587 1.57 19.89 22.70
CA ARG A 587 2.95 20.36 22.42
C ARG A 587 3.38 20.10 20.97
N THR A 588 2.53 19.44 20.18
CA THR A 588 2.82 19.02 18.82
C THR A 588 2.36 20.04 17.79
N VAL A 589 3.30 20.57 17.02
CA VAL A 589 3.07 21.28 15.77
C VAL A 589 2.79 20.25 14.67
N LEU A 590 1.53 20.17 14.25
CA LEU A 590 1.07 19.29 13.18
C LEU A 590 1.44 19.83 11.80
N ALA A 591 1.40 21.16 11.64
CA ALA A 591 1.81 21.87 10.44
C ALA A 591 2.42 23.23 10.81
N PRO A 592 3.61 23.59 10.28
CA PRO A 592 4.17 24.92 10.47
C PRO A 592 3.38 25.99 9.71
N ALA A 593 3.50 27.25 10.13
CA ALA A 593 2.95 28.38 9.39
C ALA A 593 3.57 28.47 8.00
N ARG A 594 2.75 28.79 6.99
CA ARG A 594 3.15 28.75 5.57
C ARG A 594 2.62 29.96 4.81
N TRP A 595 3.49 30.54 3.98
CA TRP A 595 3.19 31.66 3.08
C TRP A 595 3.47 31.26 1.63
N ARG A 596 2.61 31.71 0.71
CA ARG A 596 2.82 31.63 -0.73
C ARG A 596 3.08 33.03 -1.26
N LEU A 597 4.22 33.20 -1.91
CA LEU A 597 4.65 34.44 -2.52
C LEU A 597 4.64 34.28 -4.03
N GLU A 598 3.85 35.09 -4.73
CA GLU A 598 3.85 35.15 -6.18
C GLU A 598 4.90 36.14 -6.68
N ALA A 599 5.58 35.83 -7.78
CA ALA A 599 6.55 36.75 -8.38
C ALA A 599 5.92 38.08 -8.81
N ALA A 600 4.62 38.09 -9.11
CA ALA A 600 3.85 39.28 -9.48
C ALA A 600 3.59 40.24 -8.31
N GLU A 601 3.72 39.79 -7.05
CA GLU A 601 3.59 40.64 -5.86
C GLU A 601 4.86 41.48 -5.59
N LEU A 602 5.96 41.21 -6.30
CA LEU A 602 7.23 41.91 -6.18
C LEU A 602 7.63 42.61 -7.49
N PRO A 603 8.48 43.65 -7.44
CA PRO A 603 9.00 44.31 -8.63
C PRO A 603 9.66 43.33 -9.60
N GLY A 604 9.34 43.43 -10.90
CA GLY A 604 9.92 42.57 -11.93
C GLY A 604 11.41 42.83 -12.18
N ARG A 605 12.04 41.94 -12.98
CA ARG A 605 13.51 41.93 -13.25
C ARG A 605 14.10 43.25 -13.79
N ALA A 606 13.28 44.09 -14.41
CA ALA A 606 13.72 45.38 -14.94
C ALA A 606 13.99 46.43 -13.85
N ARG A 607 13.52 46.18 -12.62
CA ARG A 607 13.69 47.07 -11.46
C ARG A 607 15.01 46.78 -10.74
N SER A 608 15.50 47.79 -10.04
CA SER A 608 16.76 47.71 -9.31
C SER A 608 16.67 46.70 -8.14
N ARG A 609 17.83 46.20 -7.71
CA ARG A 609 17.88 45.28 -6.56
C ARG A 609 17.38 45.93 -5.27
N GLY A 610 17.66 47.22 -5.07
CA GLY A 610 17.20 47.98 -3.91
C GLY A 610 15.68 48.11 -3.87
N GLU A 611 15.04 48.41 -5.00
CA GLU A 611 13.56 48.44 -5.09
C GLU A 611 12.96 47.08 -4.74
N TRP A 612 13.56 45.99 -5.22
CA TRP A 612 13.10 44.63 -4.92
C TRP A 612 13.25 44.28 -3.42
N ASP A 613 14.41 44.57 -2.82
CA ASP A 613 14.65 44.29 -1.39
C ASP A 613 13.71 45.12 -0.49
N THR A 614 13.43 46.38 -0.84
CA THR A 614 12.44 47.23 -0.13
C THR A 614 11.03 46.67 -0.25
N ALA A 615 10.62 46.24 -1.45
CA ALA A 615 9.30 45.65 -1.67
C ALA A 615 9.15 44.32 -0.91
N LEU A 616 10.19 43.48 -0.86
CA LEU A 616 10.17 42.26 -0.05
C LEU A 616 10.05 42.59 1.44
N ALA A 617 10.78 43.58 1.94
CA ALA A 617 10.69 43.99 3.35
C ALA A 617 9.29 44.50 3.71
N ALA A 618 8.67 45.30 2.83
CA ALA A 618 7.29 45.76 2.99
C ALA A 618 6.29 44.59 2.95
N TRP A 619 6.45 43.67 2.00
CA TRP A 619 5.61 42.47 1.90
C TRP A 619 5.74 41.58 3.15
N ARG A 620 6.97 41.39 3.66
CA ARG A 620 7.25 40.65 4.91
C ARG A 620 6.51 41.26 6.08
N ALA A 621 6.62 42.58 6.26
CA ALA A 621 5.95 43.30 7.34
C ALA A 621 4.41 43.21 7.21
N GLN A 622 3.87 43.37 6.00
CA GLN A 622 2.43 43.32 5.75
C GLN A 622 1.82 41.94 6.00
N ARG A 623 2.55 40.86 5.69
CA ARG A 623 2.06 39.48 5.75
C ARG A 623 2.49 38.72 7.01
N GLY A 624 3.19 39.38 7.93
CA GLY A 624 3.70 38.76 9.17
C GLY A 624 4.69 37.62 8.92
N LEU A 625 5.44 37.63 7.81
CA LEU A 625 6.41 36.58 7.52
C LEU A 625 7.63 36.74 8.46
N PRO A 626 8.11 35.69 9.15
CA PRO A 626 9.28 35.77 9.99
C PRO A 626 10.55 36.03 9.18
N ARG A 627 11.60 36.50 9.87
CA ARG A 627 12.93 36.71 9.26
C ARG A 627 13.53 35.42 8.70
N ARG A 628 13.38 34.32 9.42
CA ARG A 628 13.99 33.02 9.11
C ARG A 628 12.91 32.07 8.60
N VAL A 629 13.11 31.53 7.41
CA VAL A 629 12.14 30.68 6.72
C VAL A 629 12.83 29.53 6.01
N PHE A 630 12.11 28.45 5.76
CA PHE A 630 12.51 27.48 4.76
C PHE A 630 11.75 27.73 3.46
N LEU A 631 12.48 27.84 2.35
CA LEU A 631 11.94 27.74 1.00
C LEU A 631 11.73 26.26 0.67
N VAL A 632 10.49 25.89 0.33
CA VAL A 632 10.09 24.50 0.07
C VAL A 632 9.98 24.23 -1.43
N GLU A 633 10.68 23.20 -1.90
CA GLU A 633 10.59 22.62 -3.24
C GLU A 633 10.41 21.10 -3.09
N ASP A 634 9.19 20.59 -3.29
CA ASP A 634 8.84 19.18 -3.05
C ASP A 634 9.26 18.71 -1.64
N ASP A 635 10.16 17.72 -1.55
CA ASP A 635 10.73 17.18 -0.31
C ASP A 635 11.95 17.96 0.21
N ARG A 636 12.33 19.03 -0.49
CA ARG A 636 13.53 19.82 -0.19
C ARG A 636 13.14 21.10 0.54
N ARG A 637 13.82 21.33 1.67
CA ARG A 637 13.75 22.58 2.44
C ARG A 637 15.10 23.28 2.35
N LEU A 638 15.11 24.55 1.95
CA LEU A 638 16.29 25.41 1.93
C LEU A 638 16.11 26.52 2.97
N PHE A 639 16.95 26.55 3.99
CA PHE A 639 16.93 27.62 4.99
C PHE A 639 17.31 28.95 4.36
N LEU A 640 16.59 30.01 4.70
CA LEU A 640 16.86 31.38 4.29
C LEU A 640 16.69 32.31 5.49
N ASP A 641 17.75 33.03 5.82
CA ASP A 641 17.68 34.23 6.65
C ASP A 641 17.47 35.44 5.73
N LEU A 642 16.29 36.07 5.76
CA LEU A 642 15.92 37.13 4.83
C LEU A 642 16.61 38.47 5.12
N ASP A 643 17.32 38.61 6.23
CA ASP A 643 18.18 39.77 6.49
C ASP A 643 19.52 39.66 5.72
N GLU A 644 19.88 38.45 5.25
CA GLU A 644 21.07 38.20 4.44
C GLU A 644 20.84 38.43 2.94
N ALA A 645 21.65 39.30 2.32
CA ALA A 645 21.52 39.64 0.89
C ALA A 645 21.72 38.43 -0.04
N GLY A 646 22.59 37.50 0.35
CA GLY A 646 22.82 36.25 -0.38
C GLY A 646 21.58 35.36 -0.43
N HIS A 647 20.89 35.21 0.70
CA HIS A 647 19.67 34.40 0.81
C HIS A 647 18.51 35.03 0.05
N ARG A 648 18.34 36.34 0.16
CA ARG A 648 17.36 37.08 -0.66
C ARG A 648 17.63 36.91 -2.17
N THR A 649 18.88 36.72 -2.57
CA THR A 649 19.21 36.44 -3.98
C THR A 649 18.81 35.02 -4.39
N LEU A 650 18.94 34.03 -3.50
CA LEU A 650 18.45 32.66 -3.72
C LEU A 650 16.93 32.64 -3.92
N LEU A 651 16.19 33.39 -3.09
CA LEU A 651 14.74 33.54 -3.21
C LEU A 651 14.35 34.19 -4.54
N LEU A 652 14.98 35.31 -4.91
CA LEU A 652 14.73 35.96 -6.20
C LEU A 652 14.96 34.97 -7.37
N ARG A 653 16.05 34.20 -7.34
CA ARG A 653 16.37 33.23 -8.39
C ARG A 653 15.38 32.07 -8.47
N HIS A 654 14.80 31.68 -7.35
CA HIS A 654 13.73 30.70 -7.33
C HIS A 654 12.46 31.27 -7.98
N LEU A 655 12.02 32.47 -7.57
CA LEU A 655 10.86 33.15 -8.15
C LEU A 655 11.01 33.41 -9.65
N ASP A 656 12.23 33.75 -10.08
CA ASP A 656 12.60 33.92 -11.49
C ASP A 656 12.33 32.68 -12.35
N ARG A 657 12.41 31.48 -11.76
CA ARG A 657 12.29 30.20 -12.46
C ARG A 657 10.91 29.57 -12.28
N SER A 658 10.38 29.63 -11.07
CA SER A 658 9.16 28.91 -10.66
C SER A 658 7.92 29.80 -10.63
N HIS A 659 8.08 31.13 -10.73
CA HIS A 659 7.04 32.16 -10.59
C HIS A 659 6.32 32.23 -9.24
N GLN A 660 6.47 31.22 -8.39
CA GLN A 660 5.89 31.13 -7.05
C GLN A 660 6.91 30.56 -6.07
N ALA A 661 6.88 31.02 -4.82
CA ALA A 661 7.66 30.47 -3.71
C ALA A 661 6.74 30.06 -2.55
N VAL A 662 6.96 28.86 -2.01
CA VAL A 662 6.32 28.41 -0.77
C VAL A 662 7.33 28.53 0.36
N LEU A 663 7.02 29.36 1.35
CA LEU A 663 7.84 29.62 2.53
C LEU A 663 7.16 29.04 3.75
N ILE A 664 7.89 28.30 4.57
CA ILE A 664 7.45 27.89 5.91
C ILE A 664 8.34 28.56 6.95
N GLU A 665 7.80 28.80 8.13
CA GLU A 665 8.61 29.28 9.26
C GLU A 665 9.80 28.36 9.54
N ALA A 666 10.93 28.96 9.93
CA ALA A 666 12.09 28.22 10.42
C ALA A 666 12.27 28.48 11.92
N PRO A 667 12.68 27.46 12.70
CA PRO A 667 12.87 27.62 14.13
C PRO A 667 14.10 28.49 14.45
N GLU A 668 14.06 29.14 15.60
CA GLU A 668 15.19 29.93 16.10
C GLU A 668 16.33 29.01 16.57
N PRO A 669 17.62 29.40 16.43
CA PRO A 669 18.78 28.56 16.79
C PRO A 669 18.74 28.01 18.23
N GLU A 670 18.23 28.82 19.16
CA GLU A 670 18.11 28.46 20.57
C GLU A 670 17.18 27.26 20.77
N THR A 671 16.22 27.03 19.87
CA THR A 671 15.28 25.89 19.94
C THR A 671 15.96 24.53 19.77
N TYR A 672 17.18 24.50 19.21
CA TYR A 672 18.01 23.30 19.12
C TYR A 672 19.02 23.20 20.27
N GLY A 673 18.92 24.04 21.31
CA GLY A 673 19.89 24.11 22.40
C GLY A 673 20.07 22.80 23.16
N TRP A 674 19.02 22.00 23.34
CA TRP A 674 19.13 20.65 23.94
C TRP A 674 20.06 19.71 23.14
N CYS A 675 20.20 19.95 21.83
CA CYS A 675 20.97 19.16 20.89
C CYS A 675 22.27 19.89 20.47
N GLY A 676 22.79 20.78 21.32
CA GLY A 676 24.00 21.56 21.04
C GLY A 676 23.86 22.52 19.85
N GLY A 677 22.65 22.99 19.56
CA GLY A 677 22.35 23.88 18.42
C GLY A 677 22.27 23.18 17.07
N ARG A 678 22.36 21.84 17.02
CA ARG A 678 22.37 21.07 15.77
C ARG A 678 20.95 20.79 15.28
N ALA A 679 20.74 21.03 13.99
CA ALA A 679 19.54 20.54 13.30
C ALA A 679 19.52 19.01 13.35
N HIS A 680 18.38 18.44 13.74
CA HIS A 680 18.22 17.00 13.91
C HIS A 680 16.83 16.56 13.47
N GLU A 681 16.67 15.29 13.13
CA GLU A 681 15.39 14.63 12.89
C GLU A 681 15.45 13.26 13.60
N ILE A 682 14.45 12.95 14.40
CA ILE A 682 14.35 11.70 15.15
C ILE A 682 13.26 10.87 14.49
N VAL A 683 13.60 9.68 14.01
CA VAL A 683 12.64 8.75 13.40
C VAL A 683 12.31 7.67 14.42
N VAL A 684 11.03 7.56 14.77
CA VAL A 684 10.53 6.64 15.80
C VAL A 684 9.59 5.62 15.17
N PRO A 685 9.95 4.33 15.13
CA PRO A 685 9.02 3.25 14.84
C PRO A 685 7.98 3.11 15.96
N LEU A 686 6.71 3.01 15.58
CA LEU A 686 5.56 2.92 16.47
C LEU A 686 4.77 1.65 16.15
N LYS A 687 4.24 1.01 17.20
CA LYS A 687 3.37 -0.17 17.14
C LYS A 687 2.00 0.18 17.72
N ALA A 688 0.93 -0.29 17.10
CA ALA A 688 -0.41 -0.15 17.65
C ALA A 688 -0.52 -0.96 18.95
N SER A 689 -1.02 -0.35 20.02
CA SER A 689 -1.23 -1.03 21.31
C SER A 689 -2.48 -1.90 21.35
N ARG A 690 -3.36 -1.77 20.35
CA ARG A 690 -4.59 -2.54 20.19
C ARG A 690 -4.64 -3.14 18.81
N SER A 691 -5.09 -4.39 18.73
CA SER A 691 -5.42 -4.98 17.43
C SER A 691 -6.63 -4.28 16.82
N PRO A 692 -6.61 -3.98 15.51
CA PRO A 692 -7.77 -3.46 14.82
C PRO A 692 -8.99 -4.38 15.01
N SER A 693 -10.16 -3.83 15.35
CA SER A 693 -11.40 -4.58 15.52
C SER A 693 -11.98 -4.99 14.16
N TRP A 694 -11.48 -6.07 13.59
CA TRP A 694 -12.03 -6.65 12.37
C TRP A 694 -12.55 -8.06 12.62
N PRO A 695 -13.52 -8.51 11.80
CA PRO A 695 -13.80 -9.93 11.69
C PRO A 695 -12.51 -10.73 11.42
N PRO A 696 -12.40 -11.94 11.97
CA PRO A 696 -11.30 -12.84 11.65
C PRO A 696 -11.15 -13.01 10.14
N LEU A 697 -9.92 -12.91 9.65
CA LEU A 697 -9.67 -13.18 8.24
C LEU A 697 -9.84 -14.68 7.95
N PRO A 698 -10.39 -15.03 6.78
CA PRO A 698 -10.53 -16.42 6.39
C PRO A 698 -9.18 -17.17 6.40
N VAL A 699 -9.20 -18.43 6.84
CA VAL A 699 -8.00 -19.27 6.91
C VAL A 699 -7.45 -19.55 5.50
N PRO A 700 -6.17 -19.25 5.22
CA PRO A 700 -5.56 -19.61 3.94
C PRO A 700 -5.41 -21.11 3.78
N THR A 701 -5.79 -21.64 2.61
CA THR A 701 -5.57 -23.03 2.23
C THR A 701 -5.62 -23.18 0.72
N GLN A 702 -4.91 -24.17 0.18
CA GLN A 702 -4.99 -24.54 -1.23
C GLN A 702 -6.40 -24.99 -1.64
N ALA A 703 -7.20 -25.54 -0.72
CA ALA A 703 -8.58 -25.94 -1.00
C ALA A 703 -9.48 -24.77 -1.45
N ARG A 704 -9.06 -23.53 -1.17
CA ARG A 704 -9.77 -22.30 -1.56
C ARG A 704 -9.10 -21.56 -2.71
N ALA A 705 -8.09 -22.16 -3.33
CA ALA A 705 -7.42 -21.59 -4.49
C ALA A 705 -8.39 -21.41 -5.66
N LEU A 706 -8.24 -20.30 -6.39
CA LEU A 706 -9.02 -20.06 -7.61
C LEU A 706 -8.81 -21.22 -8.58
N SER A 707 -9.91 -21.82 -9.03
CA SER A 707 -9.90 -22.89 -10.02
C SER A 707 -10.76 -22.54 -11.23
N ALA A 708 -10.48 -23.18 -12.37
CA ALA A 708 -11.28 -23.02 -13.59
C ALA A 708 -12.76 -23.39 -13.39
N ALA A 709 -13.07 -24.28 -12.44
CA ALA A 709 -14.43 -24.69 -12.10
C ALA A 709 -15.28 -23.53 -11.52
N GLN A 710 -14.65 -22.44 -11.07
CA GLN A 710 -15.38 -21.27 -10.58
C GLN A 710 -15.87 -20.35 -11.70
N LEU A 711 -15.29 -20.43 -12.91
CA LEU A 711 -15.63 -19.54 -14.02
C LEU A 711 -16.74 -20.15 -14.88
N GLN A 712 -17.85 -19.42 -15.02
CA GLN A 712 -19.00 -19.82 -15.82
C GLN A 712 -19.24 -18.78 -16.93
N THR A 713 -18.56 -18.98 -18.06
CA THR A 713 -18.62 -18.08 -19.22
C THR A 713 -19.91 -18.29 -20.02
N PRO A 714 -20.58 -17.19 -20.47
CA PRO A 714 -21.77 -17.28 -21.30
C PRO A 714 -21.58 -18.19 -22.52
N ALA A 715 -22.59 -18.98 -22.87
CA ALA A 715 -22.58 -19.99 -23.93
C ALA A 715 -21.56 -21.15 -23.80
N ALA A 716 -20.70 -21.14 -22.78
CA ALA A 716 -19.74 -22.22 -22.52
C ALA A 716 -20.06 -23.02 -21.25
N SER A 717 -20.83 -22.45 -20.32
CA SER A 717 -21.25 -23.09 -19.06
C SER A 717 -22.71 -23.56 -19.06
N SER A 718 -23.03 -24.43 -18.11
CA SER A 718 -24.41 -24.90 -17.81
C SER A 718 -25.23 -23.93 -16.95
N VAL A 719 -24.86 -22.65 -16.92
CA VAL A 719 -25.61 -21.59 -16.24
C VAL A 719 -25.66 -20.37 -17.13
N LEU A 720 -26.83 -19.75 -17.20
CA LEU A 720 -27.04 -18.42 -17.75
C LEU A 720 -27.30 -17.44 -16.61
N LEU A 721 -26.45 -16.42 -16.50
CA LEU A 721 -26.62 -15.30 -15.58
C LEU A 721 -27.19 -14.11 -16.35
N ALA A 722 -28.40 -13.70 -15.99
CA ALA A 722 -29.05 -12.49 -16.51
C ALA A 722 -28.98 -11.37 -15.46
N ALA A 723 -28.35 -10.25 -15.82
CA ALA A 723 -28.33 -9.03 -15.03
C ALA A 723 -29.37 -8.04 -15.57
N LEU A 724 -30.39 -7.78 -14.76
CA LEU A 724 -31.59 -7.00 -15.10
C LEU A 724 -31.53 -5.63 -14.41
N TYR A 725 -31.33 -4.57 -15.19
CA TYR A 725 -31.21 -3.20 -14.70
C TYR A 725 -32.54 -2.46 -14.83
N GLY A 726 -32.93 -1.73 -13.79
CA GLY A 726 -34.18 -0.96 -13.73
C GLY A 726 -34.30 -0.21 -12.39
N ASP A 727 -35.44 0.43 -12.15
CA ASP A 727 -35.69 1.12 -10.89
C ASP A 727 -35.78 0.12 -9.71
N PRO A 728 -34.95 0.27 -8.65
CA PRO A 728 -34.98 -0.62 -7.49
C PRO A 728 -36.37 -0.76 -6.84
N ARG A 729 -37.19 0.28 -6.89
CA ARG A 729 -38.56 0.30 -6.32
C ARG A 729 -39.54 -0.61 -7.06
N ARG A 730 -39.15 -1.12 -8.24
CA ARG A 730 -39.97 -2.03 -9.06
C ARG A 730 -39.47 -3.48 -9.01
N GLN A 731 -38.36 -3.76 -8.33
CA GLN A 731 -37.79 -5.11 -8.26
C GLN A 731 -38.74 -6.12 -7.61
N ASP A 732 -39.44 -5.73 -6.53
CA ASP A 732 -40.43 -6.61 -5.88
C ASP A 732 -41.54 -7.03 -6.85
N ALA A 733 -42.07 -6.08 -7.62
CA ALA A 733 -43.11 -6.35 -8.62
C ALA A 733 -42.58 -7.18 -9.78
N LEU A 734 -41.36 -6.90 -10.26
CA LEU A 734 -40.71 -7.69 -11.30
C LEU A 734 -40.51 -9.15 -10.86
N LEU A 735 -40.07 -9.35 -9.61
CA LEU A 735 -39.91 -10.67 -9.02
C LEU A 735 -41.27 -11.37 -8.86
N SER A 736 -42.27 -10.77 -8.21
CA SER A 736 -43.52 -11.51 -7.92
C SER A 736 -44.48 -11.63 -9.09
N GLN A 737 -44.51 -10.68 -10.03
CA GLN A 737 -45.53 -10.62 -11.08
C GLN A 737 -45.03 -11.06 -12.46
N HIS A 738 -43.72 -10.93 -12.75
CA HIS A 738 -43.19 -11.13 -14.11
C HIS A 738 -42.20 -12.29 -14.22
N LEU A 739 -41.36 -12.51 -13.22
CA LEU A 739 -40.40 -13.61 -13.21
C LEU A 739 -41.07 -15.01 -13.29
N PRO A 740 -42.21 -15.29 -12.61
CA PRO A 740 -42.90 -16.58 -12.75
C PRO A 740 -43.25 -16.91 -14.20
N GLY A 741 -43.76 -15.94 -14.95
CA GLY A 741 -44.10 -16.13 -16.37
C GLY A 741 -42.88 -16.41 -17.25
N LEU A 742 -41.70 -15.84 -16.95
CA LEU A 742 -40.46 -16.20 -17.63
C LEU A 742 -40.07 -17.66 -17.32
N LEU A 743 -40.12 -18.05 -16.04
CA LEU A 743 -39.74 -19.39 -15.61
C LEU A 743 -40.65 -20.45 -16.25
N GLU A 744 -41.95 -20.19 -16.35
CA GLU A 744 -42.91 -21.04 -17.06
C GLU A 744 -42.56 -21.16 -18.56
N ARG A 745 -42.26 -20.05 -19.25
CA ARG A 745 -41.82 -20.06 -20.67
C ARG A 745 -40.54 -20.89 -20.87
N LEU A 746 -39.70 -21.00 -19.85
CA LEU A 746 -38.46 -21.77 -19.87
C LEU A 746 -38.61 -23.22 -19.40
N GLY A 747 -39.82 -23.66 -19.00
CA GLY A 747 -40.06 -25.01 -18.49
C GLY A 747 -39.63 -25.22 -17.03
N ASN A 748 -39.66 -24.16 -16.22
CA ASN A 748 -39.29 -24.16 -14.79
C ASN A 748 -37.89 -24.73 -14.50
N PRO A 749 -36.82 -24.20 -15.16
CA PRO A 749 -35.46 -24.63 -14.88
C PRO A 749 -35.05 -24.27 -13.44
N PRO A 750 -34.10 -24.97 -12.81
CA PRO A 750 -33.56 -24.57 -11.52
C PRO A 750 -32.98 -23.16 -11.58
N TRP A 751 -33.37 -22.30 -10.65
CA TRP A 751 -33.01 -20.88 -10.69
C TRP A 751 -32.89 -20.29 -9.29
N TRP A 752 -32.12 -19.21 -9.18
CA TRP A 752 -32.08 -18.38 -7.99
C TRP A 752 -31.73 -16.95 -8.36
N PHE A 753 -32.05 -16.01 -7.48
CA PHE A 753 -31.73 -14.60 -7.70
C PHE A 753 -31.01 -13.97 -6.51
N ILE A 754 -30.42 -12.81 -6.77
CA ILE A 754 -29.95 -11.89 -5.74
C ILE A 754 -30.12 -10.45 -6.24
N ARG A 755 -30.44 -9.52 -5.34
CA ARG A 755 -30.31 -8.09 -5.63
C ARG A 755 -28.83 -7.74 -5.57
N PHE A 756 -28.33 -6.98 -6.53
CA PHE A 756 -26.92 -6.66 -6.65
C PHE A 756 -26.75 -5.16 -6.91
N ARG A 757 -25.53 -4.65 -6.75
CA ARG A 757 -25.20 -3.25 -7.04
C ARG A 757 -23.81 -3.21 -7.68
N ASP A 758 -23.71 -2.87 -8.97
CA ASP A 758 -22.47 -2.31 -9.55
C ASP A 758 -22.61 -1.75 -10.99
N PRO A 759 -22.33 -0.46 -11.24
CA PRO A 759 -22.34 0.63 -10.25
C PRO A 759 -23.77 0.87 -9.71
N ASP A 760 -24.79 0.47 -10.48
CA ASP A 760 -26.21 0.65 -10.17
C ASP A 760 -26.84 -0.63 -9.62
N GLN A 761 -27.94 -0.47 -8.87
CA GLN A 761 -28.72 -1.60 -8.35
C GLN A 761 -29.44 -2.34 -9.48
N HIS A 762 -29.30 -3.67 -9.50
CA HIS A 762 -29.88 -4.56 -10.51
C HIS A 762 -30.20 -5.93 -9.92
N LEU A 763 -31.01 -6.72 -10.61
CA LEU A 763 -31.25 -8.12 -10.23
C LEU A 763 -30.30 -9.04 -11.01
N ARG A 764 -29.72 -10.02 -10.32
CA ARG A 764 -28.97 -11.10 -10.95
C ARG A 764 -29.77 -12.38 -10.83
N VAL A 765 -30.27 -12.88 -11.95
CA VAL A 765 -31.01 -14.15 -12.03
C VAL A 765 -30.11 -15.19 -12.67
N ARG A 766 -29.85 -16.29 -11.96
CA ARG A 766 -29.10 -17.43 -12.48
C ARG A 766 -30.06 -18.54 -12.82
N ILE A 767 -29.95 -19.04 -14.05
CA ILE A 767 -30.79 -20.09 -14.61
C ILE A 767 -29.88 -21.25 -14.97
N ALA A 768 -30.11 -22.40 -14.37
CA ALA A 768 -29.41 -23.64 -14.72
C ALA A 768 -29.88 -24.11 -16.10
N LEU A 769 -28.92 -24.52 -16.92
CA LEU A 769 -29.15 -25.04 -18.26
C LEU A 769 -28.98 -26.57 -18.24
N PRO A 770 -29.84 -27.34 -18.93
CA PRO A 770 -29.66 -28.78 -19.08
C PRO A 770 -28.29 -29.14 -19.67
N ASP A 771 -27.88 -28.39 -20.69
CA ASP A 771 -26.55 -28.46 -21.29
C ASP A 771 -26.16 -27.11 -21.93
N ARG A 772 -24.87 -26.92 -22.21
CA ARG A 772 -24.31 -25.68 -22.78
C ARG A 772 -24.92 -25.28 -24.14
N GLY A 773 -25.41 -26.24 -24.93
CA GLY A 773 -26.03 -25.99 -26.24
C GLY A 773 -27.37 -25.26 -26.15
N THR A 774 -28.05 -25.33 -25.00
CA THR A 774 -29.34 -24.65 -24.79
C THR A 774 -29.23 -23.14 -24.54
N PHE A 775 -28.00 -22.62 -24.31
CA PHE A 775 -27.78 -21.22 -23.97
C PHE A 775 -28.44 -20.25 -24.96
N ALA A 776 -28.29 -20.49 -26.27
CA ALA A 776 -28.83 -19.60 -27.29
C ALA A 776 -30.37 -19.51 -27.26
N GLN A 777 -31.04 -20.66 -27.04
CA GLN A 777 -32.49 -20.71 -26.94
C GLN A 777 -32.98 -20.02 -25.67
N THR A 778 -32.37 -20.31 -24.51
CA THR A 778 -32.73 -19.68 -23.24
C THR A 778 -32.49 -18.16 -23.29
N ALA A 779 -31.33 -17.72 -23.80
CA ALA A 779 -31.01 -16.30 -23.95
C ALA A 779 -31.98 -15.57 -24.88
N ARG A 780 -32.42 -16.20 -25.98
CA ARG A 780 -33.47 -15.63 -26.83
C ARG A 780 -34.75 -15.39 -26.03
N THR A 781 -35.25 -16.40 -25.33
CA THR A 781 -36.50 -16.29 -24.55
C THR A 781 -36.40 -15.25 -23.42
N VAL A 782 -35.26 -15.20 -22.72
CA VAL A 782 -35.00 -14.17 -21.69
C VAL A 782 -34.94 -12.76 -22.32
N SER A 783 -34.35 -12.63 -23.50
CA SER A 783 -34.22 -11.33 -24.18
C SER A 783 -35.57 -10.82 -24.71
N GLU A 784 -36.40 -11.70 -25.28
CA GLU A 784 -37.77 -11.39 -25.70
C GLU A 784 -38.62 -10.94 -24.50
N TRP A 785 -38.58 -11.68 -23.40
CA TRP A 785 -39.25 -11.29 -22.15
C TRP A 785 -38.74 -9.96 -21.58
N ALA A 786 -37.44 -9.71 -21.65
CA ALA A 786 -36.86 -8.44 -21.22
C ALA A 786 -37.28 -7.27 -22.10
N ASP A 787 -37.51 -7.49 -23.40
CA ASP A 787 -38.03 -6.49 -24.31
C ASP A 787 -39.51 -6.18 -24.02
N ASP A 788 -40.33 -7.20 -23.73
CA ASP A 788 -41.70 -7.02 -23.23
C ASP A 788 -41.71 -6.09 -22.00
N LEU A 789 -40.81 -6.33 -21.03
CA LEU A 789 -40.69 -5.52 -19.82
C LEU A 789 -40.19 -4.09 -20.07
N ARG A 790 -39.32 -3.91 -21.06
CA ARG A 790 -38.85 -2.59 -21.47
C ARG A 790 -39.97 -1.77 -22.11
N ASN A 791 -40.79 -2.40 -22.95
CA ASN A 791 -41.93 -1.78 -23.62
C ASN A 791 -42.99 -1.29 -22.61
N VAL A 792 -43.13 -1.95 -21.46
CA VAL A 792 -44.00 -1.51 -20.35
C VAL A 792 -43.29 -0.65 -19.29
N GLY A 793 -42.02 -0.28 -19.51
CA GLY A 793 -41.26 0.64 -18.66
C GLY A 793 -40.74 0.06 -17.33
N LEU A 794 -40.65 -1.27 -17.22
CA LEU A 794 -40.18 -1.95 -16.00
C LEU A 794 -38.69 -2.31 -16.02
N LEU A 795 -38.06 -2.36 -17.20
CA LEU A 795 -36.65 -2.70 -17.37
C LEU A 795 -35.94 -1.66 -18.25
N ALA A 796 -34.69 -1.34 -17.89
CA ALA A 796 -33.83 -0.41 -18.62
C ALA A 796 -32.77 -1.12 -19.48
N ASP A 797 -32.12 -2.17 -18.94
CA ASP A 797 -31.03 -2.88 -19.63
C ASP A 797 -30.98 -4.37 -19.19
N LEU A 798 -30.45 -5.22 -20.06
CA LEU A 798 -30.23 -6.66 -19.82
C LEU A 798 -28.80 -7.01 -20.25
N ARG A 799 -28.05 -7.68 -19.37
CA ARG A 799 -26.70 -8.17 -19.67
C ARG A 799 -26.54 -9.65 -19.32
N TYR A 800 -25.66 -10.33 -20.06
CA TYR A 800 -25.25 -11.72 -19.79
C TYR A 800 -23.78 -11.78 -19.33
N PRO A 801 -23.45 -11.40 -18.09
CA PRO A 801 -22.08 -11.42 -17.59
C PRO A 801 -21.58 -12.85 -17.32
N THR A 802 -20.26 -13.00 -17.16
CA THR A 802 -19.66 -14.23 -16.61
C THR A 802 -20.10 -14.42 -15.17
N SER A 803 -20.58 -15.62 -14.82
CA SER A 803 -20.88 -15.97 -13.44
C SER A 803 -19.63 -16.58 -12.78
N TYR A 804 -19.41 -16.22 -11.51
CA TYR A 804 -18.32 -16.77 -10.71
C TYR A 804 -18.92 -17.54 -9.53
N ARG A 805 -18.51 -18.80 -9.36
CA ARG A 805 -18.88 -19.59 -8.18
C ARG A 805 -18.00 -19.16 -7.00
N GLU A 806 -18.64 -18.74 -5.92
CA GLU A 806 -17.99 -18.30 -4.68
C GLU A 806 -17.53 -19.50 -3.84
N MET A 807 -16.78 -20.44 -4.41
CA MET A 807 -16.35 -21.67 -3.73
C MET A 807 -15.46 -21.38 -2.51
N GLY A 808 -14.72 -20.27 -2.52
CA GLY A 808 -13.98 -19.81 -1.34
C GLY A 808 -14.87 -19.46 -0.14
N ARG A 809 -16.17 -19.21 -0.37
CA ARG A 809 -17.16 -18.84 0.65
C ARG A 809 -18.06 -20.03 1.04
N TRP A 810 -18.47 -20.84 0.07
CA TRP A 810 -19.49 -21.88 0.23
C TRP A 810 -18.97 -23.32 0.13
N GLY A 811 -17.67 -23.49 -0.15
CA GLY A 811 -17.06 -24.77 -0.44
C GLY A 811 -17.11 -25.16 -1.91
N SER A 812 -16.40 -26.23 -2.24
CA SER A 812 -16.34 -26.82 -3.59
C SER A 812 -17.29 -28.02 -3.73
N GLY A 813 -17.29 -28.66 -4.91
CA GLY A 813 -17.90 -29.97 -5.10
C GLY A 813 -19.34 -30.06 -4.61
N ALA A 814 -19.64 -31.08 -3.80
CA ALA A 814 -20.97 -31.34 -3.28
C ALA A 814 -21.44 -30.25 -2.30
N ALA A 815 -20.52 -29.58 -1.59
CA ALA A 815 -20.87 -28.47 -0.71
C ALA A 815 -21.41 -27.27 -1.50
N TRP A 816 -20.79 -26.95 -2.65
CA TRP A 816 -21.30 -25.89 -3.54
C TRP A 816 -22.70 -26.23 -4.06
N GLU A 817 -22.93 -27.47 -4.48
CA GLU A 817 -24.23 -27.91 -5.00
C GLU A 817 -25.33 -27.79 -3.92
N ALA A 818 -25.03 -28.23 -2.69
CA ALA A 818 -25.94 -28.08 -1.56
C ALA A 818 -26.18 -26.60 -1.19
N ALA A 819 -25.16 -25.74 -1.25
CA ALA A 819 -25.31 -24.30 -1.05
C ALA A 819 -26.19 -23.67 -2.14
N GLU A 820 -26.05 -24.07 -3.40
CA GLU A 820 -26.95 -23.61 -4.48
C GLU A 820 -28.39 -24.03 -4.22
N GLU A 821 -28.66 -25.22 -3.69
CA GLU A 821 -30.04 -25.59 -3.31
C GLU A 821 -30.61 -24.70 -2.21
N VAL A 822 -29.80 -24.29 -1.23
CA VAL A 822 -30.21 -23.28 -0.25
C VAL A 822 -30.59 -21.97 -0.95
N PHE A 823 -29.82 -21.54 -1.95
CA PHE A 823 -30.13 -20.31 -2.71
C PHE A 823 -31.41 -20.41 -3.52
N ARG A 824 -31.68 -21.56 -4.13
CA ARG A 824 -32.92 -21.82 -4.87
C ARG A 824 -34.12 -21.85 -3.94
N ALA A 825 -34.02 -22.58 -2.83
CA ALA A 825 -35.09 -22.67 -1.84
C ALA A 825 -35.39 -21.33 -1.17
N ASP A 826 -34.36 -20.56 -0.81
CA ASP A 826 -34.53 -19.21 -0.23
C ASP A 826 -35.10 -18.22 -1.25
N SER A 827 -34.71 -18.31 -2.53
CA SER A 827 -35.31 -17.51 -3.61
C SER A 827 -36.80 -17.80 -3.76
N ARG A 828 -37.21 -19.08 -3.72
CA ARG A 828 -38.62 -19.48 -3.78
C ARG A 828 -39.40 -19.01 -2.55
N SER A 829 -38.82 -19.11 -1.36
CA SER A 829 -39.43 -18.60 -0.13
C SER A 829 -39.71 -17.10 -0.20
N VAL A 830 -38.72 -16.31 -0.65
CA VAL A 830 -38.91 -14.85 -0.83
C VAL A 830 -39.93 -14.57 -1.93
N LEU A 831 -39.94 -15.31 -3.03
CA LEU A 831 -40.92 -15.15 -4.10
C LEU A 831 -42.36 -15.42 -3.62
N GLY A 832 -42.56 -16.52 -2.89
CA GLY A 832 -43.84 -16.88 -2.30
C GLY A 832 -44.33 -15.81 -1.31
N GLN A 833 -43.42 -15.31 -0.46
CA GLN A 833 -43.71 -14.16 0.38
C GLN A 833 -44.10 -12.94 -0.46
N LEU A 834 -43.36 -12.64 -1.53
CA LEU A 834 -43.65 -11.49 -2.40
C LEU A 834 -44.96 -11.62 -3.19
N ALA A 835 -45.56 -12.80 -3.26
CA ALA A 835 -46.86 -13.04 -3.88
C ALA A 835 -48.03 -12.74 -2.93
N GLU A 836 -47.81 -12.73 -1.61
CA GLU A 836 -48.86 -12.44 -0.63
C GLU A 836 -49.33 -10.97 -0.74
N PRO A 837 -50.65 -10.71 -0.88
CA PRO A 837 -51.20 -9.35 -1.00
C PRO A 837 -51.01 -8.50 0.25
N GLN A 838 -50.98 -9.14 1.43
CA GLN A 838 -50.77 -8.50 2.72
C GLN A 838 -49.73 -9.27 3.51
N ARG A 839 -48.84 -8.54 4.17
CA ARG A 839 -47.69 -9.08 4.88
C ARG A 839 -47.35 -8.22 6.09
N PRO A 840 -46.71 -8.79 7.11
CA PRO A 840 -46.12 -8.01 8.19
C PRO A 840 -45.04 -7.02 7.71
N ALA A 841 -44.65 -6.11 8.59
CA ALA A 841 -43.59 -5.15 8.30
C ALA A 841 -42.26 -5.85 7.92
N GLN A 842 -41.55 -5.30 6.93
CA GLN A 842 -40.33 -5.89 6.35
C GLN A 842 -39.29 -6.26 7.41
N ARG A 843 -38.98 -5.34 8.35
CA ARG A 843 -38.03 -5.59 9.44
C ARG A 843 -38.41 -6.77 10.32
N ALA A 844 -39.70 -6.94 10.62
CA ALA A 844 -40.19 -8.05 11.44
C ALA A 844 -40.07 -9.38 10.69
N LEU A 845 -40.35 -9.40 9.38
CA LEU A 845 -40.16 -10.59 8.55
C LEU A 845 -38.69 -10.97 8.43
N VAL A 846 -37.79 -10.01 8.15
CA VAL A 846 -36.35 -10.28 8.08
C VAL A 846 -35.84 -10.84 9.41
N ALA A 847 -36.28 -10.30 10.55
CA ALA A 847 -35.92 -10.84 11.86
C ALA A 847 -36.43 -12.29 12.05
N ALA A 848 -37.66 -12.58 11.63
CA ALA A 848 -38.23 -13.93 11.71
C ALA A 848 -37.49 -14.92 10.78
N HIS A 849 -37.24 -14.55 9.52
CA HIS A 849 -36.42 -15.35 8.61
C HIS A 849 -35.01 -15.57 9.14
N THR A 850 -34.40 -14.58 9.79
CA THR A 850 -33.08 -14.69 10.41
C THR A 850 -33.09 -15.79 11.47
N VAL A 851 -34.05 -15.74 12.40
CA VAL A 851 -34.22 -16.78 13.44
C VAL A 851 -34.48 -18.15 12.80
N ALA A 852 -35.30 -18.22 11.75
CA ALA A 852 -35.62 -19.47 11.06
C ALA A 852 -34.39 -20.09 10.36
N ILE A 853 -33.63 -19.29 9.61
CA ILE A 853 -32.42 -19.74 8.92
C ILE A 853 -31.39 -20.27 9.93
N VAL A 854 -31.14 -19.54 11.02
CA VAL A 854 -30.20 -19.99 12.05
C VAL A 854 -30.70 -21.27 12.74
N SER A 855 -32.00 -21.36 13.03
CA SER A 855 -32.60 -22.55 13.66
C SER A 855 -32.48 -23.78 12.77
N ALA A 856 -32.81 -23.66 11.49
CA ALA A 856 -32.71 -24.75 10.54
C ALA A 856 -31.26 -25.16 10.27
N PHE A 857 -30.35 -24.20 10.14
CA PHE A 857 -28.94 -24.47 9.88
C PHE A 857 -28.22 -25.10 11.07
N LEU A 858 -28.53 -24.69 12.31
CA LEU A 858 -27.93 -25.27 13.52
C LEU A 858 -28.69 -26.51 14.03
N GLY A 859 -29.90 -26.77 13.52
CA GLY A 859 -30.75 -27.89 13.91
C GLY A 859 -31.38 -27.75 15.31
N SER A 860 -31.28 -26.58 15.94
CA SER A 860 -31.84 -26.33 17.27
C SER A 860 -32.18 -24.86 17.46
N THR A 861 -33.41 -24.59 17.91
CA THR A 861 -33.84 -23.25 18.30
C THR A 861 -33.02 -22.69 19.45
N GLU A 862 -32.67 -23.50 20.45
CA GLU A 862 -31.85 -23.05 21.58
C GLU A 862 -30.44 -22.64 21.12
N ALA A 863 -29.83 -23.45 20.24
CA ALA A 863 -28.54 -23.10 19.65
C ALA A 863 -28.62 -21.81 18.83
N ALA A 864 -29.72 -21.62 18.09
CA ALA A 864 -29.95 -20.42 17.30
C ALA A 864 -30.09 -19.16 18.14
N MET A 865 -30.87 -19.21 19.22
CA MET A 865 -31.04 -18.05 20.10
C MET A 865 -29.75 -17.67 20.80
N ARG A 866 -28.98 -18.67 21.26
CA ARG A 866 -27.64 -18.45 21.82
C ARG A 866 -26.71 -17.82 20.80
N TRP A 867 -26.65 -18.39 19.59
CA TRP A 867 -25.79 -17.87 18.52
C TRP A 867 -26.11 -16.41 18.19
N LEU A 868 -27.39 -16.06 18.01
CA LEU A 868 -27.82 -14.69 17.75
C LEU A 868 -27.50 -13.73 18.91
N ALA A 869 -27.63 -14.18 20.16
CA ALA A 869 -27.28 -13.38 21.34
C ALA A 869 -25.78 -13.05 21.42
N ASP A 870 -24.94 -14.03 21.05
CA ASP A 870 -23.49 -13.99 21.18
C ASP A 870 -22.78 -13.33 19.98
N HIS A 871 -23.30 -13.49 18.76
CA HIS A 871 -22.62 -13.09 17.51
C HIS A 871 -23.16 -11.81 16.88
N VAL A 872 -24.36 -11.37 17.26
CA VAL A 872 -24.95 -10.13 16.74
C VAL A 872 -24.67 -8.97 17.70
N SER A 873 -24.37 -7.79 17.13
CA SER A 873 -24.14 -6.57 17.90
C SER A 873 -25.31 -6.25 18.86
N PRO A 874 -25.01 -5.87 20.12
CA PRO A 874 -26.03 -5.44 21.08
C PRO A 874 -26.58 -4.04 20.79
N THR A 875 -26.01 -3.30 19.84
CA THR A 875 -26.40 -1.92 19.52
C THR A 875 -26.87 -1.80 18.09
N ALA A 876 -28.05 -1.21 17.89
CA ALA A 876 -28.54 -0.82 16.57
C ALA A 876 -27.80 0.44 16.07
N PRO A 877 -27.52 0.56 14.76
CA PRO A 877 -26.90 1.75 14.19
C PRO A 877 -27.82 2.98 14.21
N VAL A 878 -29.13 2.78 14.31
CA VAL A 878 -30.15 3.82 14.42
C VAL A 878 -31.23 3.44 15.42
N SER A 879 -31.90 4.45 15.99
CA SER A 879 -33.04 4.23 16.89
C SER A 879 -34.19 3.52 16.17
N VAL A 880 -34.69 2.43 16.77
CA VAL A 880 -35.83 1.67 16.25
C VAL A 880 -37.11 2.08 17.01
N PRO A 881 -38.18 2.51 16.32
CA PRO A 881 -39.45 2.84 16.97
C PRO A 881 -40.02 1.66 17.76
N ARG A 882 -40.52 1.94 18.97
CA ARG A 882 -41.07 0.92 19.88
C ARG A 882 -42.14 0.00 19.25
N PRO A 883 -43.08 0.47 18.41
CA PRO A 883 -44.04 -0.43 17.76
C PRO A 883 -43.37 -1.45 16.84
N GLN A 884 -42.39 -1.03 16.04
CA GLN A 884 -41.64 -1.92 15.14
C GLN A 884 -40.80 -2.93 15.92
N PHE A 885 -40.17 -2.48 17.01
CA PHE A 885 -39.40 -3.36 17.90
C PHE A 885 -40.30 -4.45 18.51
N SER A 886 -41.43 -4.05 19.10
CA SER A 886 -42.37 -4.99 19.73
C SER A 886 -42.95 -5.99 18.73
N GLU A 887 -43.29 -5.53 17.52
CA GLU A 887 -43.78 -6.39 16.45
C GLU A 887 -42.72 -7.41 16.00
N ALA A 888 -41.49 -6.96 15.73
CA ALA A 888 -40.40 -7.84 15.30
C ALA A 888 -40.08 -8.91 16.36
N VAL A 889 -39.99 -8.53 17.64
CA VAL A 889 -39.76 -9.47 18.75
C VAL A 889 -40.91 -10.48 18.90
N ARG A 890 -42.16 -10.06 18.67
CA ARG A 890 -43.32 -10.94 18.74
C ARG A 890 -43.36 -11.94 17.58
N LEU A 891 -43.13 -11.48 16.35
CA LEU A 891 -43.25 -12.30 15.14
C LEU A 891 -42.03 -13.19 14.87
N ALA A 892 -40.84 -12.80 15.33
CA ALA A 892 -39.63 -13.61 15.22
C ALA A 892 -39.53 -14.69 16.33
N ASN A 893 -40.60 -14.94 17.07
CA ASN A 893 -40.66 -15.98 18.09
C ASN A 893 -41.05 -17.34 17.48
N PRO A 894 -40.17 -18.36 17.51
CA PRO A 894 -40.43 -19.66 16.91
C PRO A 894 -41.26 -20.61 17.79
N ALA A 895 -41.70 -20.18 18.97
CA ALA A 895 -42.53 -21.02 19.85
C ALA A 895 -43.83 -21.47 19.17
N ASP A 896 -44.28 -22.69 19.50
CA ASP A 896 -45.51 -23.30 19.00
C ASP A 896 -45.62 -23.27 17.46
N ASP A 897 -44.52 -23.61 16.77
CA ASP A 897 -44.40 -23.56 15.31
C ASP A 897 -44.75 -22.19 14.71
N TRP A 898 -44.10 -21.14 15.23
CA TRP A 898 -44.27 -19.76 14.78
C TRP A 898 -45.71 -19.24 14.91
N ALA A 899 -46.45 -19.68 15.93
CA ALA A 899 -47.87 -19.35 16.11
C ALA A 899 -48.19 -17.85 15.93
N ALA A 900 -47.40 -16.97 16.54
CA ALA A 900 -47.59 -15.53 16.45
C ALA A 900 -47.45 -14.96 15.02
N LEU A 901 -46.60 -15.57 14.19
CA LEU A 901 -46.46 -15.21 12.78
C LEU A 901 -47.54 -15.87 11.92
N ARG A 902 -47.92 -17.12 12.19
CA ARG A 902 -49.00 -17.79 11.45
C ARG A 902 -50.37 -17.13 11.64
N GLU A 903 -50.62 -16.54 12.82
CA GLU A 903 -51.88 -15.84 13.15
C GLU A 903 -52.10 -14.52 12.40
N VAL A 904 -51.04 -13.90 11.86
CA VAL A 904 -51.18 -12.66 11.08
C VAL A 904 -51.43 -12.95 9.60
N GLN A 905 -52.09 -12.03 8.92
CA GLN A 905 -52.47 -12.21 7.51
C GLN A 905 -51.25 -12.43 6.62
N GLY A 906 -51.31 -13.47 5.78
CA GLY A 906 -50.22 -13.93 4.91
C GLY A 906 -49.12 -14.73 5.63
N GLY A 907 -49.10 -14.74 6.96
CA GLY A 907 -48.03 -15.35 7.74
C GLY A 907 -47.97 -16.87 7.65
N ASP A 908 -49.11 -17.57 7.62
CA ASP A 908 -49.15 -19.03 7.49
C ASP A 908 -48.54 -19.52 6.16
N ALA A 909 -48.84 -18.83 5.05
CA ALA A 909 -48.25 -19.11 3.74
C ALA A 909 -46.73 -18.86 3.73
N ILE A 910 -46.28 -17.76 4.38
CA ILE A 910 -44.86 -17.41 4.50
C ILE A 910 -44.10 -18.50 5.27
N VAL A 911 -44.57 -18.89 6.44
CA VAL A 911 -43.90 -19.91 7.29
C VAL A 911 -43.92 -21.27 6.60
N SER A 912 -45.04 -21.67 6.00
CA SER A 912 -45.14 -22.94 5.26
C SER A 912 -44.17 -23.00 4.08
N GLY A 913 -43.88 -21.85 3.44
CA GLY A 913 -42.88 -21.73 2.38
C GLY A 913 -41.41 -21.89 2.84
N TRP A 914 -41.13 -22.06 4.14
CA TRP A 914 -39.77 -22.26 4.65
C TRP A 914 -39.30 -23.71 4.62
N ALA A 915 -40.22 -24.69 4.55
CA ALA A 915 -39.89 -26.11 4.71
C ALA A 915 -38.78 -26.61 3.77
N GLU A 916 -38.85 -26.25 2.49
CA GLU A 916 -37.81 -26.64 1.51
C GLU A 916 -36.46 -25.97 1.78
N ARG A 917 -36.48 -24.71 2.25
CA ARG A 917 -35.26 -23.98 2.62
C ARG A 917 -34.63 -24.59 3.86
N ASP A 918 -35.43 -24.94 4.84
CA ASP A 918 -34.97 -25.52 6.09
C ASP A 918 -34.34 -26.90 5.86
N ALA A 919 -34.95 -27.72 4.98
CA ALA A 919 -34.37 -28.99 4.53
C ALA A 919 -33.04 -28.79 3.78
N ALA A 920 -32.96 -27.81 2.88
CA ALA A 920 -31.73 -27.49 2.15
C ALA A 920 -30.62 -26.99 3.09
N LEU A 921 -30.95 -26.16 4.08
CA LEU A 921 -30.01 -25.68 5.09
C LEU A 921 -29.46 -26.83 5.94
N ALA A 922 -30.32 -27.74 6.38
CA ALA A 922 -29.92 -28.92 7.13
C ALA A 922 -29.01 -29.84 6.30
N ALA A 923 -29.31 -30.04 5.01
CA ALA A 923 -28.48 -30.82 4.11
C ALA A 923 -27.11 -30.16 3.90
N TYR A 924 -27.06 -28.85 3.64
CA TYR A 924 -25.81 -28.12 3.45
C TYR A 924 -24.93 -28.13 4.72
N ARG A 925 -25.55 -28.03 5.91
CA ARG A 925 -24.84 -28.09 7.20
C ARG A 925 -24.01 -29.37 7.37
N LEU A 926 -24.41 -30.49 6.76
CA LEU A 926 -23.68 -31.77 6.84
C LEU A 926 -22.30 -31.70 6.17
N HIS A 927 -22.07 -30.72 5.30
CA HIS A 927 -20.79 -30.52 4.63
C HIS A 927 -19.79 -29.68 5.44
N LEU A 928 -20.15 -29.23 6.65
CA LEU A 928 -19.37 -28.26 7.44
C LEU A 928 -19.03 -28.79 8.85
N PRO A 929 -17.75 -28.95 9.22
CA PRO A 929 -16.59 -29.00 8.33
C PRO A 929 -16.58 -30.29 7.50
N GLY A 930 -15.99 -30.24 6.32
CA GLY A 930 -15.90 -31.36 5.40
C GLY A 930 -14.74 -31.20 4.40
N PRO A 931 -14.49 -32.21 3.56
CA PRO A 931 -13.40 -32.18 2.59
C PRO A 931 -13.52 -31.03 1.58
N ASP A 932 -14.74 -30.64 1.23
CA ASP A 932 -15.06 -29.56 0.29
C ASP A 932 -15.13 -28.16 0.94
N THR A 933 -15.01 -28.05 2.26
CA THR A 933 -15.18 -26.80 3.02
C THR A 933 -13.98 -26.46 3.90
N GLN A 934 -12.80 -26.98 3.55
CA GLN A 934 -11.58 -26.73 4.31
C GLN A 934 -11.26 -25.23 4.39
N GLY A 935 -10.97 -24.75 5.60
CA GLY A 935 -10.68 -23.33 5.87
C GLY A 935 -11.89 -22.41 5.87
N ILE A 936 -13.11 -22.97 5.78
CA ILE A 936 -14.38 -22.23 5.89
C ILE A 936 -14.94 -22.45 7.29
N ALA A 937 -15.17 -21.36 8.03
CA ALA A 937 -15.77 -21.43 9.36
C ALA A 937 -17.30 -21.50 9.27
N VAL A 938 -17.91 -22.27 10.17
CA VAL A 938 -19.38 -22.45 10.23
C VAL A 938 -20.08 -21.11 10.48
N ASP A 939 -19.54 -20.28 11.37
CA ASP A 939 -20.11 -18.98 11.70
C ASP A 939 -20.04 -18.00 10.52
N ASP A 940 -18.94 -18.00 9.76
CA ASP A 940 -18.79 -17.16 8.56
C ASP A 940 -19.81 -17.53 7.47
N VAL A 941 -20.08 -18.83 7.33
CA VAL A 941 -21.12 -19.34 6.42
C VAL A 941 -22.49 -18.88 6.88
N LEU A 942 -22.78 -18.97 8.17
CA LEU A 942 -24.07 -18.57 8.71
C LEU A 942 -24.30 -17.06 8.54
N THR A 943 -23.32 -16.22 8.89
CA THR A 943 -23.37 -14.78 8.60
C THR A 943 -23.57 -14.51 7.12
N SER A 944 -22.92 -15.31 6.25
CA SER A 944 -23.09 -15.20 4.81
C SER A 944 -24.49 -15.57 4.34
N LEU A 945 -25.11 -16.61 4.90
CA LEU A 945 -26.50 -17.00 4.58
C LEU A 945 -27.47 -15.90 4.96
N LEU A 946 -27.31 -15.31 6.15
CA LEU A 946 -28.12 -14.20 6.62
C LEU A 946 -27.98 -12.98 5.71
N HIS A 947 -26.76 -12.63 5.31
CA HIS A 947 -26.51 -11.53 4.39
C HIS A 947 -27.17 -11.75 3.03
N VAL A 948 -26.98 -12.93 2.43
CA VAL A 948 -27.53 -13.20 1.10
C VAL A 948 -29.07 -13.26 1.15
N HIS A 949 -29.65 -13.79 2.22
CA HIS A 949 -31.11 -13.71 2.45
C HIS A 949 -31.57 -12.25 2.55
N PHE A 950 -30.91 -11.44 3.39
CA PHE A 950 -31.23 -10.01 3.55
C PHE A 950 -31.23 -9.29 2.20
N VAL A 951 -30.19 -9.51 1.40
CA VAL A 951 -30.06 -8.86 0.10
C VAL A 951 -31.13 -9.34 -0.88
N ARG A 952 -31.55 -10.61 -0.86
CA ARG A 952 -32.69 -11.09 -1.67
C ARG A 952 -34.00 -10.45 -1.25
N HIS A 953 -34.22 -10.30 0.05
CA HIS A 953 -35.47 -9.79 0.62
C HIS A 953 -35.59 -8.25 0.53
N VAL A 954 -34.49 -7.52 0.75
CA VAL A 954 -34.48 -6.04 0.92
C VAL A 954 -33.71 -5.36 -0.21
N ALA A 955 -32.39 -5.35 -0.16
CA ALA A 955 -31.46 -4.74 -1.13
C ALA A 955 -30.05 -4.82 -0.54
N VAL A 956 -29.04 -4.38 -1.29
CA VAL A 956 -27.70 -4.11 -0.73
C VAL A 956 -27.76 -2.84 0.14
N ASN A 957 -28.00 -3.00 1.45
CA ASN A 957 -28.13 -1.92 2.44
C ASN A 957 -27.63 -2.35 3.83
N PHE A 958 -26.35 -2.11 4.13
CA PHE A 958 -25.70 -2.58 5.36
C PHE A 958 -26.29 -1.97 6.66
N PRO A 959 -26.57 -0.65 6.77
CA PRO A 959 -27.19 -0.12 7.98
C PRO A 959 -28.56 -0.75 8.29
N GLU A 960 -29.37 -1.02 7.27
CA GLU A 960 -30.67 -1.67 7.45
C GLU A 960 -30.53 -3.15 7.83
N GLU A 961 -29.50 -3.83 7.30
CA GLU A 961 -29.15 -5.21 7.66
C GLU A 961 -28.81 -5.32 9.15
N GLU A 962 -27.97 -4.42 9.66
CA GLU A 962 -27.59 -4.38 11.07
C GLU A 962 -28.78 -4.11 12.00
N VAL A 963 -29.73 -3.25 11.60
CA VAL A 963 -30.98 -3.05 12.34
C VAL A 963 -31.80 -4.34 12.42
N CYS A 964 -31.92 -5.07 11.31
CA CYS A 964 -32.69 -6.31 11.27
C CYS A 964 -32.04 -7.42 12.09
N LEU A 965 -30.71 -7.54 12.04
CA LEU A 965 -29.95 -8.46 12.89
C LEU A 965 -30.14 -8.12 14.36
N TYR A 966 -30.04 -6.84 14.74
CA TYR A 966 -30.31 -6.38 16.11
C TYR A 966 -31.72 -6.77 16.58
N LEU A 967 -32.74 -6.67 15.72
CA LEU A 967 -34.10 -7.11 16.06
C LEU A 967 -34.21 -8.62 16.24
N ALA A 968 -33.53 -9.42 15.42
CA ALA A 968 -33.44 -10.87 15.59
C ALA A 968 -32.76 -11.24 16.92
N ARG A 969 -31.69 -10.52 17.29
CA ARG A 969 -31.02 -10.66 18.59
C ARG A 969 -31.96 -10.33 19.75
N ALA A 970 -32.73 -9.25 19.65
CA ALA A 970 -33.70 -8.88 20.67
C ALA A 970 -34.79 -9.95 20.84
N ALA A 971 -35.26 -10.55 19.74
CA ALA A 971 -36.18 -11.68 19.77
C ALA A 971 -35.56 -12.90 20.47
N ALA A 972 -34.29 -13.21 20.18
CA ALA A 972 -33.56 -14.29 20.82
C ALA A 972 -33.40 -14.13 22.34
N LEU A 973 -33.09 -12.92 22.79
CA LEU A 973 -33.01 -12.61 24.23
C LEU A 973 -34.38 -12.71 24.90
N ALA A 974 -35.44 -12.20 24.26
CA ALA A 974 -36.79 -12.28 24.79
C ALA A 974 -37.29 -13.73 24.88
N TRP A 975 -36.99 -14.55 23.87
CA TRP A 975 -37.29 -15.99 23.89
C TRP A 975 -36.55 -16.68 25.03
N THR A 976 -35.24 -16.45 25.15
CA THR A 976 -34.40 -17.07 26.19
C THR A 976 -34.91 -16.72 27.58
N ALA A 977 -35.24 -15.45 27.83
CA ALA A 977 -35.79 -15.02 29.11
C ALA A 977 -37.13 -15.70 29.46
N ARG A 978 -37.97 -16.02 28.47
CA ARG A 978 -39.26 -16.72 28.67
C ARG A 978 -39.09 -18.22 28.90
N THR A 979 -38.07 -18.84 28.29
CA THR A 979 -37.84 -20.30 28.38
C THR A 979 -36.95 -20.70 29.54
N THR A 980 -36.00 -19.86 29.96
CA THR A 980 -35.16 -20.10 31.15
C THR A 980 -35.76 -19.54 32.44
N GLY A 981 -36.79 -18.70 32.34
CA GLY A 981 -37.44 -18.01 33.46
C GLY A 981 -38.83 -18.54 33.80
N ARG A 982 -38.94 -19.80 34.26
CA ARG A 982 -40.03 -20.31 35.11
C ARG A 982 -39.54 -21.53 35.93
N PRO A 983 -39.48 -21.46 37.26
CA PRO A 983 -39.64 -22.65 38.08
C PRO A 983 -41.12 -23.06 38.09
N ALA A 984 -41.39 -24.35 37.95
CA ALA A 984 -42.55 -24.99 38.58
C ALA A 984 -42.04 -25.72 39.83
#